data_AF-A0A7W3SWW4-F1
#
_entry.id   AF-A0A7W3SWW4-F1
#
_cell.length_a   1.000
_cell.length_b   1.000
_cell.length_c   1.000
_cell.angle_alpha   90.00
_cell.angle_beta   90.00
_cell.angle_gamma   90.00
#
_symmetry.space_group_name_H-M   'P 1'
#
loop_
_entity.id
_entity.type
_entity.pdbx_description
1 polymer ?
#
loop_
_entity_poly.entity_id
_entity_poly.type
_entity_poly.pdbx_seq_one_letter_code
_entity_poly.pdbx_strand_id
1 'polypeptide(L)'
;MSSFEYQKSTISKYRSGTIDDPYIDITESKKVINNTIQLNEIPVFLNKVQIDNYVEVPSTSLDELERNQYRVDYIEGIVYFHSDAEGEELTLIYKGRGNHYISVARIWTQEQDGEVVETLKDLYDSGRDAIDNLKFLAELKDEIEEVEHTVSGMVDDVNLKLELIETTHQAVTEQGNWAQNQGDYAKEQGLQVISRTDEVIQATNQSIAAADTAKQRANDAADYAQSHGDFAKIQAQYAEQQGEFAQSQGNYAKEQAQIVAEVLEEAESAIEQANNSSRLANESAASAHTATTETNLARDRANESAQAAEESVTHAQAAIDDVRTALASANGALSLATDASQQVSEVMSRTSHQGEYSDTKTYYPNNIVIYNGSSYMCINESINQAPDTSYSNWKVLSQKGQDGRVVQVISSNQDVLIQGEASAPDLSIRDELKTLWNDKYTKQEIDTKFNTIPNASAQEDGILSAADFNEFKLKEDSHNKGVPSGYAALDSKGKVPGYQLPPIDFVFPSLNSLTSNQVFSGMFVKTLGFYEVNDRGEAHYVVSDTEEPWSISLGDGLYANIREESCINYRMLGAKLDGVSDDYPYMLKAHSYCNSNKVTLKNSFGTIFKTNSIFLEVQSDVDLSGSTIRITNDNCIGWYDILNDDINVYSYESLINKSDLRKDTSYFPMEDNSLPTNSVIHIKDGNKWCVRYDETLVTDEFRGELMFHTMMGMCFGPLISGYDGADTKLNYFKYSKYNSRRLIFTGCRLSIETTPNITMGFLRSRRHNTLITDFVLDPKMNSLTNVSFKGSVITVKDSYNVQVNNISGNNIAGKTTTDGKNSSGYAIRIMESFKVGMANCNLQGYWGATGSNSVKEWSIKNSTLNRIDVHNYFRDINIENCVIYDWGINLGYGTGKVSVKDTTFIHYMNPNLGGRTLVNLNNTYGLIYSGTLHFENINVIKEDNDISLIKLNYVAGDNVPRAKLKLPNLTVKNMEIRNNMASDSKFLIYNFSGFTNSSINIHKIELNDFSYLQDIHYFKADGSKGAIQFIRDTTDGQMYSGQVITDISYSNVDFLGDAVLGTLITNASGNVIQLTPTSSARFRSYLFNDSIATSLESEQGEALHKLMTPYNTKHVLQKEIEPLLQEISGFAGQQQELETQISMLMDLVARYARIVRSLKDEHGIFTSVQYFREGGTLLKSSLLSGGTSPRYTTRTDTYYNQEGNIIYNVERTLIYDSDGDMIAEE
;
A
#
# COMPACT_ATOMS: atom_id res chain seq x y z
N MET A 1 17.89 36.41 42.08
CA MET A 1 17.36 37.66 42.64
C MET A 1 16.48 38.31 41.59
N SER A 2 15.21 37.89 41.53
CA SER A 2 14.20 38.57 40.71
C SER A 2 13.96 39.95 41.33
N SER A 3 13.88 40.98 40.50
CA SER A 3 13.49 42.30 40.95
C SER A 3 12.11 42.22 41.57
N PHE A 4 11.97 42.58 42.85
CA PHE A 4 10.66 42.78 43.47
C PHE A 4 9.85 43.72 42.58
N GLU A 5 8.76 43.24 41.96
CA GLU A 5 7.77 44.12 41.37
C GLU A 5 7.11 44.88 42.53
N TYR A 6 7.50 46.13 42.71
CA TYR A 6 6.95 46.99 43.76
C TYR A 6 5.52 47.43 43.39
N GLN A 7 4.56 46.52 43.46
CA GLN A 7 3.18 46.93 43.69
C GLN A 7 3.13 47.65 45.05
N LYS A 8 2.33 48.71 45.16
CA LYS A 8 2.22 49.51 46.39
C LYS A 8 1.88 48.58 47.55
N SER A 9 2.81 48.46 48.51
CA SER A 9 2.73 47.49 49.60
C SER A 9 1.64 47.84 50.60
N THR A 10 1.42 49.14 50.79
CA THR A 10 0.30 49.70 51.53
C THR A 10 -0.32 50.82 50.72
N ILE A 11 -1.65 50.87 50.63
CA ILE A 11 -2.41 51.97 50.04
C ILE A 11 -3.20 52.62 51.16
N SER A 12 -3.00 53.93 51.35
CA SER A 12 -3.77 54.71 52.32
C SER A 12 -4.82 55.49 51.54
N LYS A 13 -6.10 55.24 51.83
CA LYS A 13 -7.19 55.98 51.21
C LYS A 13 -7.74 56.95 52.23
N TYR A 14 -7.39 58.22 52.08
CA TYR A 14 -7.88 59.28 52.94
C TYR A 14 -9.08 60.01 52.34
N ARG A 15 -9.97 60.48 53.22
CA ARG A 15 -11.01 61.43 52.90
C ARG A 15 -10.42 62.83 52.84
N SER A 16 -10.86 63.64 51.88
CA SER A 16 -10.35 65.01 51.68
C SER A 16 -10.93 66.03 52.65
N GLY A 17 -12.05 65.72 53.33
CA GLY A 17 -12.75 66.64 54.21
C GLY A 17 -13.49 67.77 53.47
N THR A 18 -13.63 67.65 52.15
CA THR A 18 -14.40 68.58 51.31
C THR A 18 -15.89 68.24 51.37
N ILE A 19 -16.74 69.08 50.77
CA ILE A 19 -18.19 68.82 50.75
C ILE A 19 -18.56 67.55 49.97
N ASP A 20 -17.73 67.18 48.98
CA ASP A 20 -17.94 66.00 48.13
C ASP A 20 -17.33 64.71 48.72
N ASP A 21 -16.44 64.82 49.71
CA ASP A 21 -15.82 63.68 50.42
C ASP A 21 -15.50 64.08 51.89
N PRO A 22 -16.54 64.23 52.73
CA PRO A 22 -16.43 64.78 54.08
C PRO A 22 -15.81 63.76 55.04
N TYR A 23 -15.20 64.28 56.13
CA TYR A 23 -14.84 63.45 57.27
C TYR A 23 -16.10 62.92 57.95
N ILE A 24 -16.07 61.64 58.33
CA ILE A 24 -17.24 60.96 58.91
C ILE A 24 -17.17 61.06 60.42
N ASP A 25 -18.26 61.47 61.07
CA ASP A 25 -18.39 61.37 62.53
C ASP A 25 -18.54 59.89 62.92
N ILE A 26 -17.59 59.36 63.67
CA ILE A 26 -17.56 57.98 64.15
C ILE A 26 -17.70 58.00 65.67
N THR A 27 -18.65 57.22 66.16
CA THR A 27 -18.77 56.86 67.57
C THR A 27 -18.70 55.33 67.64
N GLU A 28 -17.68 54.79 68.29
CA GLU A 28 -17.52 53.35 68.45
C GLU A 28 -17.16 53.00 69.90
N SER A 29 -17.76 51.94 70.42
CA SER A 29 -17.40 51.37 71.71
C SER A 29 -16.47 50.19 71.46
N LYS A 30 -15.26 50.25 72.01
CA LYS A 30 -14.23 49.23 71.85
C LYS A 30 -13.60 48.90 73.19
N LYS A 31 -13.21 47.64 73.32
CA LYS A 31 -12.50 47.15 74.49
C LYS A 31 -11.02 47.47 74.35
N VAL A 32 -10.40 47.97 75.42
CA VAL A 32 -8.94 48.09 75.50
C VAL A 32 -8.36 46.68 75.51
N ILE A 33 -7.52 46.39 74.52
CA ILE A 33 -6.81 45.10 74.38
C ILE A 33 -5.33 45.42 74.17
N ASN A 34 -4.47 44.82 74.98
CA ASN A 34 -3.03 45.11 75.05
C ASN A 34 -2.73 46.60 75.27
N ASN A 35 -3.49 47.24 76.16
CA ASN A 35 -3.42 48.67 76.50
C ASN A 35 -3.71 49.58 75.30
N THR A 36 -4.36 49.06 74.25
CA THR A 36 -4.65 49.80 73.03
C THR A 36 -6.07 49.59 72.52
N ILE A 37 -6.54 50.53 71.71
CA ILE A 37 -7.73 50.41 70.87
C ILE A 37 -7.35 50.80 69.45
N GLN A 38 -7.56 49.89 68.49
CA GLN A 38 -7.49 50.22 67.06
C GLN A 38 -8.82 50.81 66.60
N LEU A 39 -8.80 52.02 66.05
CA LEU A 39 -9.96 52.71 65.49
C LEU A 39 -10.32 52.15 64.12
N ASN A 40 -11.61 52.21 63.76
CA ASN A 40 -12.11 51.75 62.46
C ASN A 40 -11.62 52.61 61.28
N GLU A 41 -11.46 53.92 61.50
CA GLU A 41 -10.77 54.82 60.58
C GLU A 41 -9.71 55.63 61.34
N ILE A 42 -8.70 56.10 60.61
CA ILE A 42 -7.68 57.00 61.12
C ILE A 42 -8.39 58.32 61.52
N PRO A 43 -8.23 58.81 62.76
CA PRO A 43 -8.91 60.00 63.23
C PRO A 43 -8.29 61.29 62.66
N VAL A 44 -9.09 62.35 62.58
CA VAL A 44 -8.64 63.69 62.20
C VAL A 44 -8.03 64.39 63.41
N PHE A 45 -6.73 64.69 63.34
CA PHE A 45 -5.96 65.31 64.43
C PHE A 45 -6.57 66.61 64.99
N LEU A 46 -7.13 67.46 64.13
CA LEU A 46 -7.72 68.74 64.54
C LEU A 46 -9.01 68.57 65.36
N ASN A 47 -9.73 67.48 65.16
CA ASN A 47 -11.00 67.21 65.83
C ASN A 47 -10.83 66.45 67.15
N LYS A 48 -9.65 65.85 67.32
CA LYS A 48 -9.31 64.99 68.44
C LYS A 48 -10.20 63.74 68.55
N VAL A 49 -9.71 62.72 69.24
CA VAL A 49 -10.56 61.64 69.74
C VAL A 49 -11.06 62.10 71.10
N GLN A 50 -12.33 61.81 71.41
CA GLN A 50 -12.93 62.13 72.70
C GLN A 50 -13.36 60.85 73.39
N ILE A 51 -12.96 60.71 74.65
CA ILE A 51 -13.27 59.57 75.50
C ILE A 51 -13.71 60.14 76.84
N ASP A 52 -14.88 59.75 77.31
CA ASP A 52 -15.45 60.30 78.55
C ASP A 52 -14.59 59.90 79.77
N ASN A 53 -14.41 60.83 80.72
CA ASN A 53 -13.54 60.71 81.91
C ASN A 53 -12.04 60.49 81.66
N TYR A 54 -11.60 60.60 80.39
CA TYR A 54 -10.22 60.43 79.98
C TYR A 54 -9.70 61.73 79.33
N VAL A 55 -8.40 62.00 79.46
CA VAL A 55 -7.74 63.20 78.90
C VAL A 55 -6.69 62.79 77.87
N GLU A 56 -6.79 63.31 76.64
CA GLU A 56 -5.75 63.07 75.62
C GLU A 56 -4.48 63.82 76.01
N VAL A 57 -3.37 63.10 76.13
CA VAL A 57 -2.04 63.70 76.24
C VAL A 57 -1.37 63.77 74.87
N PRO A 58 -0.49 64.77 74.63
CA PRO A 58 0.21 64.89 73.36
C PRO A 58 0.98 63.62 72.99
N SER A 59 0.93 63.24 71.71
CA SER A 59 1.67 62.09 71.18
C SER A 59 3.19 62.20 71.33
N THR A 60 3.71 63.40 71.60
CA THR A 60 5.13 63.69 71.87
C THR A 60 5.55 63.50 73.32
N SER A 61 4.60 63.29 74.25
CA SER A 61 4.95 62.94 75.64
C SER A 61 5.56 61.55 75.67
N LEU A 62 6.69 61.36 76.34
CA LEU A 62 7.29 60.04 76.59
C LEU A 62 6.97 59.51 77.99
N ASP A 63 6.21 60.29 78.78
CA ASP A 63 5.82 59.90 80.13
C ASP A 63 4.81 58.74 80.07
N GLU A 64 4.83 57.92 81.13
CA GLU A 64 3.86 56.87 81.35
C GLU A 64 2.46 57.48 81.53
N LEU A 65 1.46 56.90 80.87
CA LEU A 65 0.09 57.42 80.93
C LEU A 65 -0.48 57.23 82.33
N GLU A 66 -1.04 58.27 82.93
CA GLU A 66 -1.83 58.10 84.15
C GLU A 66 -3.15 57.37 83.84
N ARG A 67 -3.80 56.82 84.88
CA ARG A 67 -5.03 56.02 84.74
C ARG A 67 -6.09 56.64 83.82
N ASN A 68 -6.32 57.95 83.92
CA ASN A 68 -7.34 58.66 83.14
C ASN A 68 -6.74 59.43 81.96
N GLN A 69 -5.58 59.02 81.46
CA GLN A 69 -4.94 59.61 80.30
C GLN A 69 -4.87 58.61 79.16
N TYR A 70 -4.95 59.12 77.93
CA TYR A 70 -4.77 58.33 76.72
C TYR A 70 -3.96 59.11 75.70
N ARG A 71 -3.36 58.38 74.76
CA ARG A 71 -2.60 58.96 73.67
C ARG A 71 -3.10 58.41 72.36
N VAL A 72 -3.27 59.26 71.36
CA VAL A 72 -3.75 58.85 70.04
C VAL A 72 -2.63 58.96 69.03
N ASP A 73 -2.39 57.87 68.31
CA ASP A 73 -1.66 57.87 67.05
C ASP A 73 -2.62 58.23 65.91
N TYR A 74 -2.53 59.48 65.47
CA TYR A 74 -3.35 60.03 64.38
C TYR A 74 -2.89 59.60 62.98
N ILE A 75 -1.83 58.81 62.88
CA ILE A 75 -1.35 58.21 61.64
C ILE A 75 -1.97 56.84 61.50
N GLU A 76 -1.83 55.98 62.51
CA GLU A 76 -2.27 54.57 62.47
C GLU A 76 -3.69 54.35 63.02
N GLY A 77 -4.27 55.37 63.67
CA GLY A 77 -5.57 55.26 64.31
C GLY A 77 -5.57 54.36 65.54
N ILE A 78 -4.46 54.33 66.28
CA ILE A 78 -4.32 53.55 67.52
C ILE A 78 -4.44 54.49 68.72
N VAL A 79 -5.23 54.11 69.71
CA VAL A 79 -5.33 54.82 70.99
C VAL A 79 -4.68 53.98 72.08
N TYR A 80 -3.73 54.56 72.81
CA TYR A 80 -2.99 53.93 73.90
C TYR A 80 -3.54 54.38 75.25
N PHE A 81 -3.62 53.44 76.19
CA PHE A 81 -4.15 53.64 77.53
C PHE A 81 -3.15 53.16 78.60
N HIS A 82 -3.38 53.55 79.85
CA HIS A 82 -2.69 52.94 80.99
C HIS A 82 -3.07 51.47 81.15
N SER A 83 -2.16 50.65 81.69
CA SER A 83 -2.37 49.20 81.82
C SER A 83 -3.60 48.80 82.64
N ASP A 84 -3.99 49.62 83.62
CA ASP A 84 -5.19 49.32 84.40
C ASP A 84 -6.52 49.56 83.66
N ALA A 85 -6.49 50.16 82.46
CA ALA A 85 -7.65 50.28 81.59
C ALA A 85 -7.85 49.03 80.72
N GLU A 86 -6.95 48.03 80.79
CA GLU A 86 -7.05 46.79 80.04
C GLU A 86 -8.37 46.08 80.31
N GLY A 87 -9.06 45.71 79.23
CA GLY A 87 -10.37 45.08 79.30
C GLY A 87 -11.53 46.02 79.62
N GLU A 88 -11.31 47.32 79.84
CA GLU A 88 -12.40 48.31 79.90
C GLU A 88 -13.00 48.52 78.51
N GLU A 89 -14.32 48.68 78.46
CA GLU A 89 -15.03 49.07 77.24
C GLU A 89 -15.24 50.58 77.26
N LEU A 90 -14.63 51.27 76.29
CA LEU A 90 -14.62 52.72 76.21
C LEU A 90 -15.32 53.17 74.93
N THR A 91 -16.05 54.27 75.01
CA THR A 91 -16.69 54.89 73.84
C THR A 91 -15.81 56.01 73.33
N LEU A 92 -15.41 55.90 72.05
CA LEU A 92 -14.53 56.85 71.37
C LEU A 92 -15.34 57.61 70.33
N ILE A 93 -15.31 58.94 70.41
CA ILE A 93 -15.98 59.84 69.49
C ILE A 93 -14.91 60.61 68.71
N TYR A 94 -14.90 60.52 67.39
CA TYR A 94 -13.90 61.19 66.54
C TYR A 94 -14.41 61.39 65.12
N LYS A 95 -13.70 62.19 64.32
CA LYS A 95 -13.91 62.25 62.87
C LYS A 95 -12.94 61.34 62.15
N GLY A 96 -13.45 60.34 61.42
CA GLY A 96 -12.67 59.43 60.58
C GLY A 96 -12.29 60.06 59.25
N ARG A 97 -11.06 59.80 58.81
CA ARG A 97 -10.52 60.24 57.51
C ARG A 97 -10.05 59.11 56.62
N GLY A 98 -10.49 57.86 56.80
CA GLY A 98 -10.11 56.70 55.98
C GLY A 98 -9.11 55.75 56.63
N ASN A 99 -8.49 54.84 55.86
CA ASN A 99 -7.71 53.71 56.39
C ASN A 99 -6.52 53.28 55.48
N HIS A 100 -5.63 52.43 56.02
CA HIS A 100 -4.54 51.75 55.35
C HIS A 100 -4.95 50.35 54.85
N TYR A 101 -4.53 49.96 53.64
CA TYR A 101 -4.78 48.65 53.03
C TYR A 101 -3.46 47.99 52.62
N ILE A 102 -3.22 46.73 53.01
CA ILE A 102 -1.97 46.00 52.73
C ILE A 102 -2.19 45.01 51.57
N SER A 103 -1.21 44.90 50.67
CA SER A 103 -1.25 43.93 49.56
C SER A 103 -1.12 42.48 50.05
N VAL A 104 -1.91 41.57 49.45
CA VAL A 104 -1.82 40.12 49.73
C VAL A 104 -0.45 39.52 49.39
N ALA A 105 0.34 40.18 48.53
CA ALA A 105 1.74 39.81 48.25
C ALA A 105 2.72 40.10 49.40
N ARG A 106 2.25 40.76 50.47
CA ARG A 106 3.06 41.14 51.65
C ARG A 106 2.64 40.40 52.91
N ILE A 107 1.58 39.60 52.84
CA ILE A 107 1.10 38.77 53.94
C ILE A 107 1.74 37.40 53.74
N TRP A 108 2.70 37.04 54.60
CA TRP A 108 3.37 35.74 54.54
C TRP A 108 2.53 34.68 55.23
N THR A 109 2.55 33.47 54.67
CA THR A 109 1.88 32.29 55.22
C THR A 109 2.89 31.29 55.76
N GLN A 110 4.13 31.31 55.26
CA GLN A 110 5.24 30.51 55.77
C GLN A 110 6.56 31.30 55.75
N GLU A 111 7.41 31.05 56.74
CA GLU A 111 8.73 31.65 56.92
C GLU A 111 9.73 30.58 57.38
N GLN A 112 10.96 30.68 56.89
CA GLN A 112 12.06 29.82 57.31
C GLN A 112 13.37 30.63 57.40
N ASP A 113 14.05 30.53 58.55
CA ASP A 113 15.34 31.17 58.83
C ASP A 113 15.38 32.70 58.62
N GLY A 114 14.25 33.37 58.88
CA GLY A 114 14.06 34.82 58.76
C GLY A 114 13.63 35.27 57.37
N GLU A 115 13.47 34.36 56.41
CA GLU A 115 13.07 34.66 55.04
C GLU A 115 11.64 34.18 54.76
N VAL A 116 10.83 35.06 54.16
CA VAL A 116 9.48 34.71 53.72
C VAL A 116 9.60 33.75 52.55
N VAL A 117 9.13 32.52 52.74
CA VAL A 117 9.17 31.46 51.73
C VAL A 117 7.86 31.33 50.95
N GLU A 118 6.75 31.80 51.52
CA GLU A 118 5.43 31.76 50.87
C GLU A 118 4.58 32.95 51.33
N THR A 119 3.94 33.64 50.38
CA THR A 119 2.95 34.67 50.63
C THR A 119 1.54 34.19 50.30
N LEU A 120 0.55 34.89 50.84
CA LEU A 120 -0.85 34.63 50.54
C LEU A 120 -1.16 34.79 49.03
N LYS A 121 -0.37 35.61 48.32
CA LYS A 121 -0.44 35.71 46.85
C LYS A 121 0.10 34.45 46.18
N ASP A 122 1.21 33.89 46.66
CA ASP A 122 1.80 32.67 46.08
C ASP A 122 0.84 31.48 46.22
N LEU A 123 0.16 31.36 47.36
CA LEU A 123 -0.91 30.38 47.57
C LEU A 123 -2.10 30.58 46.61
N TYR A 124 -2.53 31.82 46.40
CA TYR A 124 -3.63 32.14 45.48
C TYR A 124 -3.28 31.79 44.03
N ASP A 125 -2.09 32.17 43.57
CA ASP A 125 -1.63 31.89 42.21
C ASP A 125 -1.40 30.38 42.01
N SER A 126 -0.79 29.69 42.98
CA SER A 126 -0.61 28.23 42.94
C SER A 126 -1.95 27.49 42.89
N GLY A 127 -2.97 27.96 43.60
CA GLY A 127 -4.31 27.39 43.54
C GLY A 127 -4.98 27.59 42.17
N ARG A 128 -4.75 28.73 41.53
CA ARG A 128 -5.25 29.01 40.19
C ARG A 128 -4.56 28.17 39.12
N ASP A 129 -3.24 28.06 39.20
CA ASP A 129 -2.44 27.23 38.27
C ASP A 129 -2.81 25.75 38.40
N ALA A 130 -3.09 25.27 39.61
CA ALA A 130 -3.60 23.91 39.83
C ALA A 130 -4.97 23.70 39.16
N ILE A 131 -5.88 24.67 39.24
CA ILE A 131 -7.21 24.60 38.60
C ILE A 131 -7.10 24.61 37.07
N ASP A 132 -6.21 25.42 36.49
CA ASP A 132 -6.05 25.47 35.03
C ASP A 132 -5.35 24.20 34.49
N ASN A 133 -4.41 23.61 35.24
CA ASN A 133 -3.84 22.30 34.90
C ASN A 133 -4.87 21.15 34.97
N LEU A 134 -5.86 21.25 35.86
CA LEU A 134 -6.95 20.27 35.94
C LEU A 134 -7.89 20.29 34.73
N LYS A 135 -8.07 21.45 34.08
CA LYS A 135 -8.85 21.54 32.83
C LYS A 135 -8.13 20.85 31.68
N PHE A 136 -6.81 21.03 31.59
CA PHE A 136 -5.98 20.36 30.58
C PHE A 136 -5.98 18.83 30.74
N LEU A 137 -6.01 18.33 31.98
CA LEU A 137 -6.11 16.89 32.26
C LEU A 137 -7.48 16.29 31.91
N ALA A 138 -8.57 17.07 31.95
CA ALA A 138 -9.89 16.62 31.53
C ALA A 138 -9.96 16.45 30.01
N GLU A 139 -9.35 17.35 29.25
CA GLU A 139 -9.23 17.24 27.79
C GLU A 139 -8.39 16.03 27.37
N LEU A 140 -7.31 15.72 28.12
CA LEU A 140 -6.46 14.55 27.87
C LEU A 140 -7.20 13.21 28.12
N LYS A 141 -8.22 13.21 28.98
CA LYS A 141 -9.01 12.01 29.30
C LYS A 141 -9.87 11.57 28.11
N ASP A 142 -10.46 12.52 27.40
CA ASP A 142 -11.29 12.25 26.22
C ASP A 142 -10.42 11.66 25.08
N GLU A 143 -9.18 12.14 24.92
CA GLU A 143 -8.21 11.55 23.98
C GLU A 143 -7.80 10.11 24.36
N ILE A 144 -7.68 9.81 25.66
CA ILE A 144 -7.36 8.45 26.14
C ILE A 144 -8.52 7.47 25.89
N GLU A 145 -9.77 7.88 26.11
CA GLU A 145 -10.95 7.06 25.85
C GLU A 145 -11.11 6.75 24.34
N GLU A 146 -10.74 7.69 23.46
CA GLU A 146 -10.71 7.50 22.00
C GLU A 146 -9.62 6.50 21.57
N VAL A 147 -8.45 6.55 22.21
CA VAL A 147 -7.37 5.58 21.99
C VAL A 147 -7.77 4.18 22.47
N GLU A 148 -8.43 4.05 23.63
CA GLU A 148 -8.94 2.77 24.13
C GLU A 148 -9.96 2.14 23.17
N HIS A 149 -10.88 2.95 22.62
CA HIS A 149 -11.84 2.47 21.62
C HIS A 149 -11.14 1.98 20.35
N THR A 150 -10.13 2.71 19.88
CA THR A 150 -9.34 2.35 18.70
C THR A 150 -8.59 1.04 18.91
N VAL A 151 -7.94 0.88 20.06
CA VAL A 151 -7.21 -0.35 20.41
C VAL A 151 -8.15 -1.55 20.53
N SER A 152 -9.35 -1.38 21.10
CA SER A 152 -10.36 -2.45 21.15
C SER A 152 -10.76 -2.91 19.75
N GLY A 153 -10.98 -1.97 18.81
CA GLY A 153 -11.30 -2.31 17.42
C GLY A 153 -10.15 -3.03 16.69
N MET A 154 -8.90 -2.69 16.99
CA MET A 154 -7.73 -3.39 16.44
C MET A 154 -7.61 -4.82 16.97
N VAL A 155 -7.94 -5.06 18.25
CA VAL A 155 -7.97 -6.40 18.84
C VAL A 155 -9.06 -7.27 18.19
N ASP A 156 -10.24 -6.70 17.93
CA ASP A 156 -11.32 -7.41 17.25
C ASP A 156 -10.96 -7.78 15.81
N ASP A 157 -10.28 -6.89 15.08
CA ASP A 157 -9.78 -7.16 13.72
C ASP A 157 -8.71 -8.27 13.70
N VAL A 158 -7.82 -8.31 14.70
CA VAL A 158 -6.83 -9.37 14.87
C VAL A 158 -7.50 -10.72 15.19
N ASN A 159 -8.53 -10.72 16.04
CA ASN A 159 -9.29 -11.94 16.36
C ASN A 159 -10.05 -12.50 15.13
N LEU A 160 -10.64 -11.62 14.31
CA LEU A 160 -11.25 -11.99 13.03
C LEU A 160 -10.25 -12.57 12.04
N LYS A 161 -9.02 -12.01 12.00
CA LYS A 161 -7.93 -12.55 11.17
C LYS A 161 -7.45 -13.91 11.66
N LEU A 162 -7.40 -14.15 12.96
CA LEU A 162 -7.07 -15.45 13.55
C LEU A 162 -8.10 -16.52 13.19
N GLU A 163 -9.40 -16.20 13.27
CA GLU A 163 -10.47 -17.12 12.87
C GLU A 163 -10.42 -17.45 11.37
N LEU A 164 -10.08 -16.46 10.54
CA LEU A 164 -9.87 -16.66 9.10
C LEU A 164 -8.63 -17.52 8.81
N ILE A 165 -7.54 -17.36 9.57
CA ILE A 165 -6.32 -18.17 9.44
C ILE A 165 -6.60 -19.62 9.83
N GLU A 166 -7.33 -19.88 10.92
CA GLU A 166 -7.73 -21.24 11.32
C GLU A 166 -8.62 -21.90 10.28
N THR A 167 -9.59 -21.16 9.74
CA THR A 167 -10.48 -21.66 8.68
C THR A 167 -9.72 -21.95 7.39
N THR A 168 -8.77 -21.08 7.04
CA THR A 168 -7.91 -21.27 5.86
C THR A 168 -6.96 -22.45 6.06
N HIS A 169 -6.43 -22.64 7.26
CA HIS A 169 -5.58 -23.79 7.61
C HIS A 169 -6.33 -25.12 7.48
N GLN A 170 -7.59 -25.19 7.94
CA GLN A 170 -8.44 -26.37 7.73
C GLN A 170 -8.70 -26.64 6.24
N ALA A 171 -9.07 -25.61 5.47
CA ALA A 171 -9.33 -25.76 4.04
C ALA A 171 -8.09 -26.21 3.25
N VAL A 172 -6.92 -25.68 3.58
CA VAL A 172 -5.64 -26.07 2.97
C VAL A 172 -5.25 -27.50 3.35
N THR A 173 -5.53 -27.91 4.59
CA THR A 173 -5.30 -29.29 5.06
C THR A 173 -6.21 -30.29 4.33
N GLU A 174 -7.49 -29.95 4.14
CA GLU A 174 -8.44 -30.78 3.38
C GLU A 174 -8.06 -30.86 1.90
N GLN A 175 -7.59 -29.76 1.31
CA GLN A 175 -7.11 -29.72 -0.06
C GLN A 175 -5.83 -30.56 -0.25
N GLY A 176 -4.92 -30.55 0.74
CA GLY A 176 -3.74 -31.41 0.79
C GLY A 176 -4.10 -32.91 0.87
N ASN A 177 -5.05 -33.26 1.73
CA ASN A 177 -5.54 -34.65 1.84
C ASN A 177 -6.24 -35.12 0.56
N TRP A 178 -6.98 -34.23 -0.11
CA TRP A 178 -7.59 -34.54 -1.41
C TRP A 178 -6.53 -34.79 -2.48
N ALA A 179 -5.49 -33.97 -2.56
CA ALA A 179 -4.39 -34.14 -3.50
C ALA A 179 -3.60 -35.44 -3.26
N GLN A 180 -3.38 -35.82 -2.00
CA GLN A 180 -2.76 -37.09 -1.63
C GLN A 180 -3.58 -38.29 -2.13
N ASN A 181 -4.90 -38.27 -1.93
CA ASN A 181 -5.79 -39.32 -2.41
C ASN A 181 -5.80 -39.46 -3.96
N GLN A 182 -5.70 -38.34 -4.68
CA GLN A 182 -5.58 -38.37 -6.15
C GLN A 182 -4.22 -38.95 -6.60
N GLY A 183 -3.13 -38.64 -5.89
CA GLY A 183 -1.80 -39.21 -6.14
C GLY A 183 -1.75 -40.73 -5.89
N ASP A 184 -2.34 -41.19 -4.79
CA ASP A 184 -2.42 -42.62 -4.47
C ASP A 184 -3.28 -43.39 -5.49
N TYR A 185 -4.39 -42.80 -5.96
CA TYR A 185 -5.20 -43.36 -7.03
C TYR A 185 -4.42 -43.49 -8.36
N ALA A 186 -3.66 -42.45 -8.74
CA ALA A 186 -2.83 -42.48 -9.95
C ALA A 186 -1.73 -43.56 -9.87
N LYS A 187 -1.14 -43.76 -8.69
CA LYS A 187 -0.16 -44.84 -8.42
C LYS A 187 -0.78 -46.22 -8.58
N GLU A 188 -2.00 -46.42 -8.08
CA GLU A 188 -2.73 -47.69 -8.20
C GLU A 188 -3.08 -48.01 -9.67
N GLN A 189 -3.49 -47.00 -10.45
CA GLN A 189 -3.71 -47.15 -11.90
C GLN A 189 -2.42 -47.52 -12.65
N GLY A 190 -1.28 -46.91 -12.30
CA GLY A 190 0.02 -47.24 -12.88
C GLY A 190 0.45 -48.69 -12.61
N LEU A 191 0.20 -49.20 -11.39
CA LEU A 191 0.50 -50.59 -11.03
C LEU A 191 -0.38 -51.60 -11.79
N GLN A 192 -1.64 -51.27 -12.06
CA GLN A 192 -2.53 -52.12 -12.87
C GLN A 192 -2.07 -52.22 -14.34
N VAL A 193 -1.53 -51.12 -14.90
CA VAL A 193 -0.97 -51.11 -16.25
C VAL A 193 0.30 -51.97 -16.33
N ILE A 194 1.20 -51.89 -15.35
CA ILE A 194 2.41 -52.73 -15.28
C ILE A 194 2.03 -54.22 -15.27
N SER A 195 1.05 -54.61 -14.44
CA SER A 195 0.57 -56.00 -14.39
C SER A 195 0.02 -56.47 -15.74
N ARG A 196 -0.63 -55.59 -16.51
CA ARG A 196 -1.16 -55.90 -17.84
C ARG A 196 -0.05 -56.02 -18.88
N THR A 197 1.01 -55.22 -18.75
CA THR A 197 2.19 -55.27 -19.61
C THR A 197 2.97 -56.57 -19.39
N ASP A 198 3.11 -57.04 -18.15
CA ASP A 198 3.74 -58.33 -17.85
C ASP A 198 2.98 -59.52 -18.47
N GLU A 199 1.64 -59.49 -18.46
CA GLU A 199 0.80 -60.48 -19.14
C GLU A 199 1.06 -60.52 -20.66
N VAL A 200 1.23 -59.34 -21.28
CA VAL A 200 1.52 -59.21 -22.71
C VAL A 200 2.94 -59.68 -23.05
N ILE A 201 3.94 -59.35 -22.24
CA ILE A 201 5.32 -59.82 -22.41
C ILE A 201 5.37 -61.35 -22.32
N GLN A 202 4.61 -61.96 -21.40
CA GLN A 202 4.52 -63.41 -21.28
C GLN A 202 3.93 -64.07 -22.54
N ALA A 203 2.88 -63.49 -23.12
CA ALA A 203 2.27 -63.96 -24.36
C ALA A 203 3.19 -63.81 -25.58
N THR A 204 3.95 -62.71 -25.63
CA THR A 204 4.95 -62.46 -26.68
C THR A 204 6.10 -63.45 -26.61
N ASN A 205 6.62 -63.76 -25.41
CA ASN A 205 7.67 -64.76 -25.23
C ASN A 205 7.23 -66.18 -25.65
N GLN A 206 5.95 -66.53 -25.46
CA GLN A 206 5.40 -67.78 -25.97
C GLN A 206 5.34 -67.80 -27.50
N SER A 207 5.02 -66.67 -28.12
CA SER A 207 5.00 -66.53 -29.58
C SER A 207 6.41 -66.61 -30.19
N ILE A 208 7.41 -66.00 -29.54
CA ILE A 208 8.83 -66.09 -29.94
C ILE A 208 9.31 -67.55 -29.87
N ALA A 209 9.01 -68.26 -28.78
CA ALA A 209 9.39 -69.67 -28.66
C ALA A 209 8.73 -70.56 -29.74
N ALA A 210 7.50 -70.24 -30.15
CA ALA A 210 6.83 -70.91 -31.26
C ALA A 210 7.50 -70.61 -32.62
N ALA A 211 7.95 -69.36 -32.82
CA ALA A 211 8.67 -68.94 -34.02
C ALA A 211 10.06 -69.59 -34.12
N ASP A 212 10.80 -69.70 -33.01
CA ASP A 212 12.09 -70.41 -32.96
C ASP A 212 11.93 -71.90 -33.27
N THR A 213 10.85 -72.52 -32.75
CA THR A 213 10.50 -73.91 -33.08
C THR A 213 10.21 -74.08 -34.58
N ALA A 214 9.54 -73.10 -35.20
CA ALA A 214 9.28 -73.10 -36.63
C ALA A 214 10.55 -72.89 -37.47
N LYS A 215 11.43 -71.98 -37.02
CA LYS A 215 12.75 -71.74 -37.63
C LYS A 215 13.63 -72.98 -37.59
N GLN A 216 13.62 -73.72 -36.49
CA GLN A 216 14.38 -74.96 -36.38
C GLN A 216 13.84 -76.05 -37.34
N ARG A 217 12.52 -76.18 -37.47
CA ARG A 217 11.90 -77.06 -38.47
C ARG A 217 12.24 -76.66 -39.91
N ALA A 218 12.36 -75.36 -40.18
CA ALA A 218 12.75 -74.85 -41.50
C ALA A 218 14.23 -75.17 -41.81
N ASN A 219 15.11 -75.05 -40.83
CA ASN A 219 16.51 -75.45 -40.96
C ASN A 219 16.66 -76.97 -41.18
N ASP A 220 15.91 -77.79 -40.42
CA ASP A 220 15.90 -79.25 -40.60
C ASP A 220 15.43 -79.64 -42.02
N ALA A 221 14.47 -78.88 -42.58
CA ALA A 221 14.00 -79.06 -43.95
C ALA A 221 15.02 -78.61 -45.01
N ALA A 222 15.79 -77.55 -44.73
CA ALA A 222 16.86 -77.06 -45.60
C ALA A 222 18.03 -78.06 -45.66
N ASP A 223 18.43 -78.63 -44.53
CA ASP A 223 19.46 -79.68 -44.45
C ASP A 223 19.02 -80.96 -45.20
N TYR A 224 17.73 -81.31 -45.09
CA TYR A 224 17.13 -82.40 -45.87
C TYR A 224 17.20 -82.14 -47.38
N ALA A 225 16.93 -80.90 -47.82
CA ALA A 225 17.03 -80.50 -49.24
C ALA A 225 18.47 -80.50 -49.76
N GLN A 226 19.44 -80.09 -48.94
CA GLN A 226 20.85 -80.08 -49.29
C GLN A 226 21.40 -81.51 -49.47
N SER A 227 21.01 -82.45 -48.58
CA SER A 227 21.38 -83.86 -48.71
C SER A 227 20.83 -84.55 -49.98
N HIS A 228 19.66 -84.10 -50.47
CA HIS A 228 19.08 -84.56 -51.74
C HIS A 228 19.73 -83.90 -52.96
N GLY A 229 20.22 -82.66 -52.82
CA GLY A 229 20.99 -81.96 -53.85
C GLY A 229 22.35 -82.62 -54.14
N ASP A 230 23.01 -83.16 -53.12
CA ASP A 230 24.28 -83.90 -53.30
C ASP A 230 24.09 -85.27 -53.97
N PHE A 231 22.91 -85.90 -53.82
CA PHE A 231 22.52 -87.12 -54.56
C PHE A 231 22.31 -86.84 -56.06
N ALA A 232 21.85 -85.64 -56.42
CA ALA A 232 21.59 -85.23 -57.80
C ALA A 232 22.87 -84.92 -58.61
N LYS A 233 23.98 -84.53 -57.96
CA LYS A 233 25.28 -84.33 -58.63
C LYS A 233 25.87 -85.61 -59.22
N ILE A 234 25.53 -86.77 -58.66
CA ILE A 234 26.08 -88.06 -59.08
C ILE A 234 25.43 -88.59 -60.37
N GLN A 235 24.27 -88.07 -60.79
CA GLN A 235 23.56 -88.51 -62.01
C GLN A 235 23.65 -87.55 -63.21
N ALA A 236 24.50 -86.53 -63.16
CA ALA A 236 24.72 -85.54 -64.22
C ALA A 236 25.55 -86.03 -65.43
N GLN A 237 25.45 -87.31 -65.81
CA GLN A 237 25.95 -87.82 -67.09
C GLN A 237 24.85 -88.54 -67.85
N TYR A 238 23.75 -87.85 -68.18
CA TYR A 238 23.02 -88.07 -69.43
C TYR A 238 21.93 -87.00 -69.63
N ALA A 239 22.06 -86.24 -70.72
CA ALA A 239 20.97 -85.60 -71.44
C ALA A 239 20.15 -84.56 -70.66
N GLU A 240 20.51 -83.27 -70.66
CA GLU A 240 20.58 -82.38 -71.83
C GLU A 240 19.29 -82.30 -72.68
N GLN A 241 18.10 -82.69 -72.18
CA GLN A 241 16.89 -82.56 -73.01
C GLN A 241 15.56 -82.12 -72.36
N GLN A 242 15.53 -81.55 -71.16
CA GLN A 242 14.31 -80.87 -70.67
C GLN A 242 14.60 -79.60 -69.85
N GLY A 243 14.98 -78.54 -70.55
CA GLY A 243 15.34 -77.22 -70.00
C GLY A 243 14.19 -76.35 -69.48
N GLU A 244 12.95 -76.85 -69.36
CA GLU A 244 11.81 -76.01 -68.93
C GLU A 244 11.46 -76.09 -67.44
N PHE A 245 12.10 -76.96 -66.64
CA PHE A 245 11.89 -77.03 -65.18
C PHE A 245 12.82 -76.11 -64.37
N ALA A 246 13.94 -75.66 -64.96
CA ALA A 246 14.92 -74.79 -64.27
C ALA A 246 14.42 -73.34 -64.10
N GLN A 247 13.47 -72.90 -64.94
CA GLN A 247 12.94 -71.53 -64.90
C GLN A 247 11.83 -71.34 -63.83
N SER A 248 11.10 -72.41 -63.48
CA SER A 248 10.06 -72.36 -62.43
C SER A 248 10.63 -72.41 -61.01
N GLN A 249 11.73 -73.15 -60.80
CA GLN A 249 12.44 -73.24 -59.52
C GLN A 249 13.16 -71.93 -59.13
N GLY A 250 13.67 -71.17 -60.11
CA GLY A 250 14.28 -69.86 -59.88
C GLY A 250 13.29 -68.74 -59.54
N ASN A 251 12.05 -68.82 -60.03
CA ASN A 251 10.99 -67.86 -59.73
C ASN A 251 10.36 -68.09 -58.34
N TYR A 252 10.26 -69.35 -57.88
CA TYR A 252 9.75 -69.68 -56.55
C TYR A 252 10.69 -69.24 -55.40
N ALA A 253 12.02 -69.28 -55.62
CA ALA A 253 13.00 -68.79 -54.65
C ALA A 253 12.99 -67.26 -54.47
N LYS A 254 12.57 -66.49 -55.50
CA LYS A 254 12.39 -65.03 -55.40
C LYS A 254 11.11 -64.65 -54.65
N GLU A 255 10.03 -65.41 -54.81
CA GLU A 255 8.77 -65.21 -54.06
C GLU A 255 8.94 -65.47 -52.55
N GLN A 256 9.74 -66.48 -52.15
CA GLN A 256 9.98 -66.80 -50.74
C GLN A 256 10.91 -65.79 -50.04
N ALA A 257 11.83 -65.14 -50.76
CA ALA A 257 12.69 -64.08 -50.19
C ALA A 257 11.93 -62.77 -49.92
N GLN A 258 10.85 -62.51 -50.67
CA GLN A 258 10.00 -61.32 -50.51
C GLN A 258 9.09 -61.45 -49.28
N ILE A 259 8.59 -62.65 -48.99
CA ILE A 259 7.80 -62.96 -47.79
C ILE A 259 8.65 -62.84 -46.51
N VAL A 260 9.93 -63.21 -46.55
CA VAL A 260 10.85 -63.07 -45.40
C VAL A 260 11.17 -61.60 -45.11
N ALA A 261 11.25 -60.74 -46.13
CA ALA A 261 11.45 -59.31 -45.95
C ALA A 261 10.22 -58.63 -45.34
N GLU A 262 9.01 -58.97 -45.79
CA GLU A 262 7.75 -58.45 -45.20
C GLU A 262 7.57 -58.90 -43.73
N VAL A 263 7.93 -60.14 -43.40
CA VAL A 263 7.87 -60.63 -42.00
C VAL A 263 8.92 -59.97 -41.09
N LEU A 264 10.08 -59.60 -41.62
CA LEU A 264 11.11 -58.87 -40.86
C LEU A 264 10.66 -57.42 -40.58
N GLU A 265 10.06 -56.76 -41.58
CA GLU A 265 9.54 -55.39 -41.48
C GLU A 265 8.36 -55.31 -40.49
N GLU A 266 7.47 -56.31 -40.47
CA GLU A 266 6.41 -56.43 -39.46
C GLU A 266 6.97 -56.66 -38.04
N ALA A 267 8.04 -57.44 -37.91
CA ALA A 267 8.68 -57.71 -36.62
C ALA A 267 9.41 -56.47 -36.07
N GLU A 268 10.09 -55.70 -36.92
CA GLU A 268 10.74 -54.43 -36.55
C GLU A 268 9.70 -53.37 -36.13
N SER A 269 8.57 -53.29 -36.85
CA SER A 269 7.46 -52.40 -36.50
C SER A 269 6.84 -52.75 -35.13
N ALA A 270 6.71 -54.05 -34.81
CA ALA A 270 6.20 -54.50 -33.52
C ALA A 270 7.16 -54.18 -32.35
N ILE A 271 8.48 -54.30 -32.58
CA ILE A 271 9.51 -53.94 -31.59
C ILE A 271 9.52 -52.43 -31.34
N GLU A 272 9.37 -51.62 -32.40
CA GLU A 272 9.30 -50.17 -32.28
C GLU A 272 8.06 -49.70 -31.51
N GLN A 273 6.90 -50.33 -31.72
CA GLN A 273 5.68 -50.07 -30.96
C GLN A 273 5.81 -50.44 -29.47
N ALA A 274 6.51 -51.53 -29.16
CA ALA A 274 6.77 -51.97 -27.79
C ALA A 274 7.74 -51.01 -27.06
N ASN A 275 8.78 -50.55 -27.75
CA ASN A 275 9.74 -49.57 -27.22
C ASN A 275 9.08 -48.19 -26.98
N ASN A 276 8.23 -47.74 -27.90
CA ASN A 276 7.48 -46.49 -27.73
C ASN A 276 6.52 -46.57 -26.54
N SER A 277 5.88 -47.72 -26.34
CA SER A 277 4.97 -47.93 -25.21
C SER A 277 5.70 -47.98 -23.86
N SER A 278 6.90 -48.59 -23.79
CA SER A 278 7.76 -48.55 -22.58
C SER A 278 8.29 -47.14 -22.28
N ARG A 279 8.62 -46.36 -23.32
CA ARG A 279 9.02 -44.95 -23.17
C ARG A 279 7.88 -44.11 -22.59
N LEU A 280 6.66 -44.23 -23.12
CA LEU A 280 5.47 -43.52 -22.61
C LEU A 280 5.13 -43.90 -21.16
N ALA A 281 5.34 -45.16 -20.78
CA ALA A 281 5.15 -45.61 -19.40
C ALA A 281 6.19 -44.99 -18.44
N ASN A 282 7.45 -44.90 -18.85
CA ASN A 282 8.51 -44.26 -18.06
C ASN A 282 8.32 -42.74 -17.95
N GLU A 283 7.87 -42.08 -19.02
CA GLU A 283 7.51 -40.66 -19.02
C GLU A 283 6.32 -40.37 -18.08
N SER A 284 5.35 -41.28 -18.02
CA SER A 284 4.21 -41.19 -17.11
C SER A 284 4.62 -41.37 -15.64
N ALA A 285 5.55 -42.30 -15.36
CA ALA A 285 6.09 -42.51 -14.01
C ALA A 285 6.96 -41.32 -13.55
N ALA A 286 7.77 -40.73 -14.44
CA ALA A 286 8.55 -39.52 -14.17
C ALA A 286 7.64 -38.30 -13.91
N SER A 287 6.54 -38.20 -14.65
CA SER A 287 5.53 -37.14 -14.45
C SER A 287 4.84 -37.28 -13.08
N ALA A 288 4.51 -38.50 -12.66
CA ALA A 288 3.93 -38.76 -11.34
C ALA A 288 4.90 -38.46 -10.18
N HIS A 289 6.20 -38.75 -10.36
CA HIS A 289 7.23 -38.41 -9.39
C HIS A 289 7.47 -36.89 -9.27
N THR A 290 7.42 -36.19 -10.40
CA THR A 290 7.51 -34.72 -10.45
C THR A 290 6.31 -34.08 -9.74
N ALA A 291 5.09 -34.55 -10.02
CA ALA A 291 3.88 -34.07 -9.35
C ALA A 291 3.93 -34.29 -7.81
N THR A 292 4.49 -35.42 -7.36
CA THR A 292 4.71 -35.69 -5.93
C THR A 292 5.71 -34.71 -5.30
N THR A 293 6.78 -34.39 -6.02
CA THR A 293 7.82 -33.45 -5.57
C THR A 293 7.28 -32.01 -5.50
N GLU A 294 6.55 -31.57 -6.52
CA GLU A 294 5.91 -30.25 -6.55
C GLU A 294 4.86 -30.09 -5.44
N THR A 295 4.13 -31.16 -5.14
CA THR A 295 3.15 -31.19 -4.04
C THR A 295 3.83 -31.06 -2.67
N ASN A 296 4.96 -31.76 -2.44
CA ASN A 296 5.74 -31.62 -1.21
C ASN A 296 6.33 -30.21 -1.05
N LEU A 297 6.81 -29.60 -2.14
CA LEU A 297 7.29 -28.22 -2.14
C LEU A 297 6.16 -27.21 -1.89
N ALA A 298 4.94 -27.48 -2.37
CA ALA A 298 3.77 -26.65 -2.08
C ALA A 298 3.38 -26.71 -0.58
N ARG A 299 3.42 -27.90 0.02
CA ARG A 299 3.22 -28.09 1.47
C ARG A 299 4.27 -27.35 2.29
N ASP A 300 5.55 -27.48 1.93
CA ASP A 300 6.63 -26.88 2.72
C ASP A 300 6.58 -25.35 2.66
N ARG A 301 6.26 -24.75 1.49
CA ARG A 301 5.99 -23.30 1.35
C ARG A 301 4.78 -22.82 2.14
N ALA A 302 3.74 -23.64 2.24
CA ALA A 302 2.58 -23.32 3.08
C ALA A 302 2.95 -23.32 4.58
N ASN A 303 3.79 -24.25 5.02
CA ASN A 303 4.28 -24.31 6.41
C ASN A 303 5.20 -23.12 6.76
N GLU A 304 6.09 -22.72 5.85
CA GLU A 304 6.93 -21.52 6.03
C GLU A 304 6.07 -20.24 6.10
N SER A 305 5.02 -20.15 5.30
CA SER A 305 4.10 -19.00 5.32
C SER A 305 3.26 -18.95 6.60
N ALA A 306 2.87 -20.11 7.15
CA ALA A 306 2.18 -20.19 8.44
C ALA A 306 3.09 -19.77 9.60
N GLN A 307 4.36 -20.19 9.59
CA GLN A 307 5.34 -19.81 10.61
C GLN A 307 5.65 -18.30 10.60
N ALA A 308 5.78 -17.69 9.41
CA ALA A 308 5.97 -16.24 9.30
C ALA A 308 4.76 -15.42 9.80
N ALA A 309 3.55 -15.97 9.66
CA ALA A 309 2.34 -15.37 10.22
C ALA A 309 2.32 -15.44 11.76
N GLU A 310 2.74 -16.57 12.33
CA GLU A 310 2.83 -16.79 13.79
C GLU A 310 3.87 -15.84 14.45
N GLU A 311 5.00 -15.61 13.80
CA GLU A 311 6.00 -14.62 14.23
C GLU A 311 5.46 -13.18 14.17
N SER A 312 4.66 -12.85 13.15
CA SER A 312 4.02 -11.53 13.02
C SER A 312 2.97 -11.29 14.11
N VAL A 313 2.21 -12.31 14.48
CA VAL A 313 1.26 -12.27 15.60
C VAL A 313 1.99 -12.07 16.93
N THR A 314 3.11 -12.75 17.13
CA THR A 314 3.91 -12.60 18.36
C THR A 314 4.43 -11.16 18.53
N HIS A 315 4.92 -10.54 17.46
CA HIS A 315 5.35 -9.14 17.49
C HIS A 315 4.19 -8.16 17.75
N ALA A 316 3.02 -8.42 17.16
CA ALA A 316 1.82 -7.61 17.40
C ALA A 316 1.36 -7.72 18.87
N GLN A 317 1.42 -8.91 19.47
CA GLN A 317 1.05 -9.12 20.87
C GLN A 317 2.01 -8.38 21.83
N ALA A 318 3.31 -8.40 21.56
CA ALA A 318 4.30 -7.65 22.34
C ALA A 318 4.04 -6.12 22.29
N ALA A 319 3.72 -5.59 21.10
CA ALA A 319 3.39 -4.16 20.95
C ALA A 319 2.10 -3.78 21.71
N ILE A 320 1.09 -4.67 21.74
CA ILE A 320 -0.14 -4.46 22.52
C ILE A 320 0.16 -4.42 24.02
N ASP A 321 1.05 -5.29 24.52
CA ASP A 321 1.38 -5.34 25.94
C ASP A 321 2.21 -4.13 26.41
N ASP A 322 3.06 -3.58 25.54
CA ASP A 322 3.75 -2.30 25.77
C ASP A 322 2.76 -1.14 25.90
N VAL A 323 1.75 -1.09 25.02
CA VAL A 323 0.69 -0.07 25.07
C VAL A 323 -0.15 -0.22 26.34
N ARG A 324 -0.54 -1.44 26.73
CA ARG A 324 -1.26 -1.70 27.99
C ARG A 324 -0.48 -1.23 29.22
N THR A 325 0.84 -1.42 29.21
CA THR A 325 1.72 -0.99 30.31
C THR A 325 1.81 0.54 30.38
N ALA A 326 1.91 1.22 29.24
CA ALA A 326 1.88 2.67 29.17
C ALA A 326 0.53 3.24 29.65
N LEU A 327 -0.59 2.63 29.24
CA LEU A 327 -1.94 3.00 29.67
C LEU A 327 -2.14 2.83 31.18
N ALA A 328 -1.68 1.72 31.76
CA ALA A 328 -1.74 1.50 33.21
C ALA A 328 -0.96 2.57 33.99
N SER A 329 0.18 3.00 33.45
CA SER A 329 1.00 4.08 34.04
C SER A 329 0.29 5.44 33.96
N ALA A 330 -0.36 5.74 32.83
CA ALA A 330 -1.15 6.96 32.63
C ALA A 330 -2.38 7.00 33.56
N ASN A 331 -3.11 5.90 33.69
CA ASN A 331 -4.24 5.78 34.61
C ASN A 331 -3.82 5.94 36.09
N GLY A 332 -2.65 5.43 36.45
CA GLY A 332 -2.05 5.68 37.77
C GLY A 332 -1.78 7.17 38.02
N ALA A 333 -1.23 7.89 37.04
CA ALA A 333 -1.00 9.32 37.13
C ALA A 333 -2.30 10.14 37.22
N LEU A 334 -3.33 9.75 36.45
CA LEU A 334 -4.66 10.39 36.48
C LEU A 334 -5.36 10.21 37.84
N SER A 335 -5.25 9.02 38.45
CA SER A 335 -5.78 8.76 39.79
C SER A 335 -5.13 9.69 40.82
N LEU A 336 -3.80 9.80 40.80
CA LEU A 336 -3.06 10.68 41.70
C LEU A 336 -3.44 12.15 41.52
N ALA A 337 -3.66 12.60 40.29
CA ALA A 337 -4.11 13.96 39.99
C ALA A 337 -5.55 14.22 40.44
N THR A 338 -6.43 13.23 40.30
CA THR A 338 -7.83 13.30 40.77
C THR A 338 -7.90 13.38 42.28
N ASP A 339 -7.10 12.57 43.00
CA ASP A 339 -7.02 12.62 44.45
C ASP A 339 -6.52 13.99 44.95
N ALA A 340 -5.52 14.57 44.27
CA ALA A 340 -5.03 15.92 44.57
C ALA A 340 -6.10 17.00 44.31
N SER A 341 -6.86 16.89 43.22
CA SER A 341 -7.97 17.79 42.89
C SER A 341 -9.08 17.76 43.94
N GLN A 342 -9.44 16.56 44.39
CA GLN A 342 -10.45 16.36 45.42
C GLN A 342 -10.00 16.99 46.76
N GLN A 343 -8.73 16.84 47.12
CA GLN A 343 -8.15 17.51 48.29
C GLN A 343 -8.22 19.04 48.20
N VAL A 344 -7.89 19.63 47.04
CA VAL A 344 -8.00 21.08 46.82
C VAL A 344 -9.46 21.56 46.89
N SER A 345 -10.38 20.80 46.30
CA SER A 345 -11.82 21.10 46.33
C SER A 345 -12.39 21.04 47.75
N GLU A 346 -11.94 20.06 48.55
CA GLU A 346 -12.30 19.96 49.96
C GLU A 346 -11.80 21.16 50.76
N VAL A 347 -10.56 21.60 50.56
CA VAL A 347 -10.00 22.80 51.20
C VAL A 347 -10.83 24.05 50.83
N MET A 348 -11.13 24.26 49.54
CA MET A 348 -11.94 25.40 49.09
C MET A 348 -13.37 25.38 49.65
N SER A 349 -14.00 24.20 49.72
CA SER A 349 -15.34 24.05 50.30
C SER A 349 -15.36 24.39 51.79
N ARG A 350 -14.27 24.12 52.50
CA ARG A 350 -14.13 24.40 53.94
C ARG A 350 -13.84 25.86 54.23
N THR A 351 -13.17 26.59 53.34
CA THR A 351 -12.75 27.99 53.59
C THR A 351 -13.60 29.06 52.91
N SER A 352 -14.71 28.68 52.27
CA SER A 352 -15.57 29.60 51.52
C SER A 352 -16.64 30.29 52.39
N HIS A 353 -17.00 31.52 52.01
CA HIS A 353 -18.11 32.27 52.60
C HIS A 353 -19.45 31.72 52.08
N GLN A 354 -20.31 31.26 52.98
CA GLN A 354 -21.52 30.49 52.68
C GLN A 354 -22.81 31.32 52.63
N GLY A 355 -22.70 32.65 52.76
CA GLY A 355 -23.84 33.57 52.69
C GLY A 355 -24.58 33.69 54.02
N GLU A 356 -25.88 34.01 53.99
CA GLU A 356 -26.73 33.98 55.20
C GLU A 356 -26.83 32.55 55.75
N TYR A 357 -26.79 32.43 57.07
CA TYR A 357 -26.94 31.16 57.77
C TYR A 357 -28.33 30.56 57.50
N SER A 358 -28.37 29.25 57.29
CA SER A 358 -29.58 28.44 57.10
C SER A 358 -29.54 27.24 58.02
N ASP A 359 -30.66 26.98 58.70
CA ASP A 359 -30.84 25.84 59.61
C ASP A 359 -30.82 24.47 58.91
N THR A 360 -31.10 24.42 57.61
CA THR A 360 -31.10 23.19 56.80
C THR A 360 -29.74 22.85 56.19
N LYS A 361 -28.75 23.76 56.27
CA LYS A 361 -27.45 23.60 55.64
C LYS A 361 -26.40 23.15 56.66
N THR A 362 -25.59 22.16 56.31
CA THR A 362 -24.41 21.76 57.09
C THR A 362 -23.26 22.70 56.78
N TYR A 363 -22.57 23.16 57.82
CA TYR A 363 -21.41 24.03 57.74
C TYR A 363 -20.20 23.33 58.32
N TYR A 364 -19.10 23.33 57.56
CA TYR A 364 -17.85 22.70 57.98
C TYR A 364 -16.91 23.73 58.62
N PRO A 365 -15.92 23.30 59.42
CA PRO A 365 -14.94 24.21 60.00
C PRO A 365 -14.32 25.14 58.95
N ASN A 366 -14.17 26.42 59.33
CA ASN A 366 -13.75 27.58 58.51
C ASN A 366 -14.79 28.17 57.56
N ASN A 367 -15.99 27.58 57.43
CA ASN A 367 -17.07 28.23 56.70
C ASN A 367 -17.49 29.53 57.40
N ILE A 368 -17.64 30.61 56.62
CA ILE A 368 -18.08 31.91 57.15
C ILE A 368 -19.52 32.15 56.73
N VAL A 369 -20.39 32.51 57.67
CA VAL A 369 -21.80 32.85 57.43
C VAL A 369 -22.12 34.23 57.96
N ILE A 370 -23.16 34.85 57.43
CA ILE A 370 -23.81 36.03 58.01
C ILE A 370 -25.04 35.54 58.77
N TYR A 371 -25.24 36.05 59.99
CA TYR A 371 -26.42 35.77 60.79
C TYR A 371 -26.77 36.97 61.65
N ASN A 372 -28.01 37.46 61.55
CA ASN A 372 -28.46 38.70 62.22
C ASN A 372 -27.52 39.89 61.95
N GLY A 373 -26.97 39.96 60.73
CA GLY A 373 -26.03 40.99 60.26
C GLY A 373 -24.63 40.94 60.86
N SER A 374 -24.32 39.95 61.71
CA SER A 374 -22.96 39.68 62.19
C SER A 374 -22.37 38.51 61.39
N SER A 375 -21.06 38.50 61.16
CA SER A 375 -20.37 37.39 60.48
C SER A 375 -19.80 36.42 61.51
N TYR A 376 -19.98 35.12 61.28
CA TYR A 376 -19.53 34.03 62.14
C TYR A 376 -18.73 33.02 61.32
N MET A 377 -17.68 32.47 61.91
CA MET A 377 -16.89 31.37 61.35
C MET A 377 -17.24 30.08 62.10
N CYS A 378 -17.57 29.04 61.36
CA CYS A 378 -17.79 27.71 61.90
C CYS A 378 -16.45 27.14 62.39
N ILE A 379 -16.38 26.67 63.63
CA ILE A 379 -15.17 26.09 64.24
C ILE A 379 -15.27 24.58 64.43
N ASN A 380 -16.50 24.03 64.48
CA ASN A 380 -16.80 22.60 64.46
C ASN A 380 -18.04 22.39 63.59
N GLU A 381 -18.09 21.28 62.84
CA GLU A 381 -19.20 20.97 61.94
C GLU A 381 -20.57 21.22 62.61
N SER A 382 -21.43 21.98 61.92
CA SER A 382 -22.67 22.52 62.48
C SER A 382 -23.82 22.42 61.50
N ILE A 383 -24.94 21.86 61.94
CA ILE A 383 -26.22 21.84 61.22
C ILE A 383 -27.33 22.21 62.20
N ASN A 384 -28.30 23.02 61.78
CA ASN A 384 -29.46 23.40 62.59
C ASN A 384 -29.11 23.96 63.99
N GLN A 385 -27.98 24.67 64.10
CA GLN A 385 -27.55 25.36 65.31
C GLN A 385 -27.14 26.79 64.98
N ALA A 386 -27.92 27.75 65.48
CA ALA A 386 -27.74 29.16 65.18
C ALA A 386 -26.40 29.70 65.71
N PRO A 387 -25.65 30.49 64.91
CA PRO A 387 -24.31 30.96 65.28
C PRO A 387 -24.22 31.81 66.55
N ASP A 388 -25.31 32.44 66.97
CA ASP A 388 -25.37 33.31 68.16
C ASP A 388 -25.64 32.55 69.47
N THR A 389 -25.97 31.27 69.40
CA THR A 389 -26.30 30.43 70.58
C THR A 389 -25.39 29.21 70.74
N SER A 390 -24.70 28.76 69.68
CA SER A 390 -23.79 27.61 69.72
C SER A 390 -22.32 28.00 69.62
N TYR A 391 -21.79 28.57 70.71
CA TYR A 391 -20.40 29.07 70.79
C TYR A 391 -19.32 27.96 70.72
N SER A 392 -19.69 26.70 70.88
CA SER A 392 -18.79 25.55 70.66
C SER A 392 -18.60 25.24 69.18
N ASN A 393 -19.53 25.67 68.32
CA ASN A 393 -19.54 25.39 66.89
C ASN A 393 -19.27 26.64 66.06
N TRP A 394 -19.44 27.83 66.63
CA TRP A 394 -19.28 29.10 65.94
C TRP A 394 -18.45 30.09 66.72
N LYS A 395 -17.61 30.84 66.00
CA LYS A 395 -16.84 31.96 66.51
C LYS A 395 -17.25 33.23 65.78
N VAL A 396 -17.55 34.29 66.50
CA VAL A 396 -17.86 35.60 65.91
C VAL A 396 -16.63 36.12 65.18
N LEU A 397 -16.78 36.46 63.89
CA LEU A 397 -15.75 37.06 63.05
C LEU A 397 -15.89 38.60 63.00
N SER A 398 -17.13 39.09 62.92
CA SER A 398 -17.46 40.52 62.94
C SER A 398 -18.88 40.73 63.47
N GLN A 399 -19.11 41.74 64.29
CA GLN A 399 -20.45 42.07 64.80
C GLN A 399 -21.11 43.13 63.92
N LYS A 400 -22.43 43.00 63.71
CA LYS A 400 -23.25 44.04 63.07
C LYS A 400 -23.13 45.33 63.87
N GLY A 401 -22.81 46.45 63.22
CA GLY A 401 -22.96 47.77 63.85
C GLY A 401 -24.43 48.04 64.20
N GLN A 402 -24.70 48.76 65.30
CA GLN A 402 -26.05 49.22 65.60
C GLN A 402 -26.52 50.14 64.47
N ASP A 403 -27.55 49.73 63.71
CA ASP A 403 -28.24 50.61 62.78
C ASP A 403 -28.77 51.81 63.57
N GLY A 404 -28.22 53.00 63.33
CA GLY A 404 -28.63 54.24 63.99
C GLY A 404 -30.10 54.56 63.72
N ARG A 405 -30.99 54.12 64.63
CA ARG A 405 -32.43 54.28 64.52
C ARG A 405 -32.85 55.58 65.23
N VAL A 406 -33.23 56.59 64.45
CA VAL A 406 -33.87 57.81 64.98
C VAL A 406 -35.33 57.48 65.29
N VAL A 407 -35.72 57.53 66.56
CA VAL A 407 -37.05 57.09 67.05
C VAL A 407 -38.03 58.27 67.24
N GLN A 408 -37.58 59.51 67.09
CA GLN A 408 -38.42 60.70 67.34
C GLN A 408 -37.92 61.94 66.57
N VAL A 409 -38.83 62.67 65.94
CA VAL A 409 -38.57 64.02 65.40
C VAL A 409 -39.62 64.99 65.95
N ILE A 410 -39.17 66.03 66.67
CA ILE A 410 -40.00 67.09 67.24
C ILE A 410 -39.57 68.42 66.60
N SER A 411 -40.51 69.19 66.04
CA SER A 411 -40.23 70.56 65.59
C SER A 411 -39.83 71.45 66.77
N SER A 412 -39.00 72.46 66.55
CA SER A 412 -38.48 73.35 67.60
C SER A 412 -39.56 74.13 68.37
N ASN A 413 -40.77 74.23 67.82
CA ASN A 413 -41.96 74.85 68.41
C ASN A 413 -43.02 73.82 68.89
N GLN A 414 -42.71 72.51 68.83
CA GLN A 414 -43.52 71.39 69.33
C GLN A 414 -44.95 71.32 68.75
N ASP A 415 -45.14 71.80 67.53
CA ASP A 415 -46.42 71.77 66.82
C ASP A 415 -46.58 70.54 65.91
N VAL A 416 -45.48 69.84 65.60
CA VAL A 416 -45.44 68.60 64.82
C VAL A 416 -44.59 67.56 65.54
N LEU A 417 -45.20 66.40 65.80
CA LEU A 417 -44.56 65.23 66.41
C LEU A 417 -44.70 64.01 65.49
N ILE A 418 -43.57 63.42 65.11
CA ILE A 418 -43.49 62.14 64.40
C ILE A 418 -42.91 61.10 65.36
N GLN A 419 -43.68 60.04 65.64
CA GLN A 419 -43.32 58.98 66.57
C GLN A 419 -43.83 57.61 66.08
N GLY A 420 -43.17 56.51 66.45
CA GLY A 420 -43.55 55.15 66.01
C GLY A 420 -42.49 54.50 65.12
N GLU A 421 -42.69 53.23 64.79
CA GLU A 421 -41.72 52.44 64.01
C GLU A 421 -41.58 52.95 62.58
N ALA A 422 -40.38 52.86 62.00
CA ALA A 422 -40.06 53.42 60.67
C ALA A 422 -40.96 52.91 59.52
N SER A 423 -41.60 51.76 59.69
CA SER A 423 -42.56 51.19 58.73
C SER A 423 -44.00 51.71 58.89
N ALA A 424 -44.31 52.45 59.95
CA ALA A 424 -45.62 53.05 60.21
C ALA A 424 -45.53 54.24 61.21
N PRO A 425 -44.94 55.39 60.81
CA PRO A 425 -44.80 56.53 61.70
C PRO A 425 -46.15 57.24 61.93
N ASP A 426 -46.44 57.55 63.18
CA ASP A 426 -47.61 58.30 63.64
C ASP A 426 -47.27 59.79 63.66
N LEU A 427 -48.00 60.58 62.86
CA LEU A 427 -47.84 62.04 62.75
C LEU A 427 -48.97 62.73 63.51
N SER A 428 -48.63 63.44 64.58
CA SER A 428 -49.59 64.22 65.37
C SER A 428 -49.29 65.72 65.31
N ILE A 429 -50.35 66.51 65.10
CA ILE A 429 -50.34 67.99 65.07
C ILE A 429 -51.30 68.47 66.17
N ARG A 430 -50.94 69.54 66.90
CA ARG A 430 -51.74 70.11 68.00
C ARG A 430 -53.21 70.37 67.61
N ASP A 431 -54.13 70.10 68.53
CA ASP A 431 -55.59 70.18 68.33
C ASP A 431 -56.10 71.58 67.92
N GLU A 432 -55.37 72.63 68.26
CA GLU A 432 -55.69 74.03 67.92
C GLU A 432 -55.50 74.33 66.41
N LEU A 433 -54.64 73.57 65.71
CA LEU A 433 -54.46 73.66 64.25
C LEU A 433 -55.47 72.80 63.48
N LYS A 434 -56.13 71.83 64.14
CA LYS A 434 -57.18 71.00 63.52
C LYS A 434 -58.43 71.81 63.17
N THR A 435 -58.68 72.94 63.84
CA THR A 435 -59.84 73.78 63.56
C THR A 435 -59.66 74.69 62.33
N LEU A 436 -58.42 74.89 61.85
CA LEU A 436 -58.11 75.69 60.66
C LEU A 436 -57.94 74.84 59.38
N TRP A 437 -57.89 73.51 59.48
CA TRP A 437 -57.74 72.61 58.33
C TRP A 437 -59.08 72.11 57.75
N ASN A 438 -60.19 72.27 58.47
CA ASN A 438 -61.46 71.63 58.11
C ASN A 438 -62.30 72.31 57.00
N ASP A 439 -61.80 73.36 56.35
CA ASP A 439 -62.57 74.09 55.33
C ASP A 439 -62.06 73.94 53.88
N LYS A 440 -61.24 72.92 53.56
CA LYS A 440 -60.82 72.76 52.15
C LYS A 440 -60.85 71.40 51.48
N TYR A 441 -61.03 70.28 52.18
CA TYR A 441 -61.28 68.99 51.51
C TYR A 441 -62.16 68.09 52.38
N THR A 442 -63.23 67.57 51.81
CA THR A 442 -64.10 66.60 52.51
C THR A 442 -63.59 65.18 52.30
N LYS A 443 -63.88 64.28 53.26
CA LYS A 443 -63.51 62.85 53.23
C LYS A 443 -63.92 62.13 51.92
N GLN A 444 -64.89 62.68 51.19
CA GLN A 444 -65.38 62.19 49.91
C GLN A 444 -64.41 62.43 48.73
N GLU A 445 -63.51 63.42 48.80
CA GLU A 445 -62.52 63.73 47.75
C GLU A 445 -61.27 62.84 47.84
N ILE A 446 -60.97 62.29 49.02
CA ILE A 446 -59.86 61.35 49.25
C ILE A 446 -60.27 59.93 48.84
N ASP A 447 -61.49 59.51 49.15
CA ASP A 447 -62.01 58.17 48.79
C ASP A 447 -62.23 57.99 47.27
N THR A 448 -62.31 59.07 46.50
CA THR A 448 -62.43 59.02 45.03
C THR A 448 -61.07 58.79 44.33
N LYS A 449 -59.94 59.05 45.00
CA LYS A 449 -58.59 58.77 44.44
C LYS A 449 -58.04 57.39 44.78
N PHE A 450 -58.69 56.65 45.69
CA PHE A 450 -58.26 55.30 46.10
C PHE A 450 -58.99 54.15 45.38
N ASN A 451 -60.05 54.44 44.60
CA ASN A 451 -60.97 53.43 44.05
C ASN A 451 -60.93 53.24 42.51
N THR A 452 -59.82 53.54 41.83
CA THR A 452 -59.72 53.34 40.36
C THR A 452 -58.51 52.51 39.91
N ILE A 453 -58.33 51.30 40.44
CA ILE A 453 -57.60 50.23 39.72
C ILE A 453 -58.37 48.89 39.85
N PRO A 454 -58.89 48.31 38.76
CA PRO A 454 -59.62 47.04 38.73
C PRO A 454 -58.72 45.80 38.58
N ASN A 455 -59.30 44.61 38.82
CA ASN A 455 -58.66 43.28 38.72
C ASN A 455 -58.32 42.85 37.28
N ALA A 456 -57.32 41.98 37.15
CA ALA A 456 -56.68 41.48 35.91
C ALA A 456 -57.62 40.87 34.83
N SER A 457 -57.26 41.06 33.56
CA SER A 457 -57.91 40.45 32.38
C SER A 457 -56.92 40.26 31.22
N ALA A 458 -57.36 39.69 30.09
CA ALA A 458 -56.58 39.08 28.99
C ALA A 458 -55.50 39.94 28.26
N GLN A 459 -55.16 41.12 28.77
CA GLN A 459 -54.07 42.00 28.32
C GLN A 459 -53.22 42.56 29.48
N GLU A 460 -53.46 42.15 30.73
CA GLU A 460 -52.66 42.54 31.90
C GLU A 460 -52.53 41.39 32.91
N ASP A 461 -51.29 40.94 33.10
CA ASP A 461 -50.82 40.07 34.19
C ASP A 461 -50.40 40.91 35.42
N GLY A 462 -50.64 40.37 36.60
CA GLY A 462 -50.33 40.97 37.91
C GLY A 462 -48.84 41.31 38.10
N ILE A 463 -48.61 42.35 38.91
CA ILE A 463 -47.37 43.12 39.00
C ILE A 463 -46.21 42.29 39.58
N LEU A 464 -45.41 41.68 38.70
CA LEU A 464 -43.98 41.92 38.69
C LEU A 464 -43.79 43.43 38.46
N SER A 465 -43.01 44.14 39.26
CA SER A 465 -42.71 45.55 38.96
C SER A 465 -42.02 45.66 37.59
N ALA A 466 -42.00 46.83 36.94
CA ALA A 466 -41.22 47.00 35.71
C ALA A 466 -39.72 46.68 35.93
N ALA A 467 -39.25 46.81 37.17
CA ALA A 467 -37.93 46.35 37.61
C ALA A 467 -37.88 44.82 37.72
N ASP A 468 -38.87 44.15 38.31
CA ASP A 468 -38.89 42.68 38.43
C ASP A 468 -39.13 41.98 37.08
N PHE A 469 -39.90 42.59 36.17
CA PHE A 469 -40.05 42.12 34.79
C PHE A 469 -38.75 42.30 34.02
N ASN A 470 -38.06 43.44 34.19
CA ASN A 470 -36.72 43.60 33.61
C ASN A 470 -35.71 42.66 34.27
N GLU A 471 -35.78 42.41 35.57
CA GLU A 471 -34.87 41.52 36.29
C GLU A 471 -35.10 40.05 35.93
N PHE A 472 -36.34 39.60 35.71
CA PHE A 472 -36.65 38.28 35.15
C PHE A 472 -36.30 38.17 33.67
N LYS A 473 -36.56 39.22 32.87
CA LYS A 473 -36.21 39.28 31.44
C LYS A 473 -34.70 39.38 31.20
N LEU A 474 -33.93 39.83 32.20
CA LEU A 474 -32.46 39.91 32.18
C LEU A 474 -31.78 38.68 32.82
N LYS A 475 -32.54 37.80 33.51
CA LYS A 475 -32.07 36.47 33.96
C LYS A 475 -32.21 35.39 32.87
N GLU A 476 -33.06 35.63 31.87
CA GLU A 476 -32.88 35.02 30.55
C GLU A 476 -31.69 35.72 29.89
N ASP A 477 -30.57 35.02 29.71
CA ASP A 477 -29.56 35.49 28.78
C ASP A 477 -30.16 35.45 27.37
N SER A 478 -30.53 36.60 26.81
CA SER A 478 -31.08 36.65 25.45
C SER A 478 -30.13 36.09 24.40
N HIS A 479 -28.85 35.90 24.72
CA HIS A 479 -27.90 35.18 23.87
C HIS A 479 -28.14 33.66 23.85
N ASN A 480 -28.82 33.08 24.86
CA ASN A 480 -29.11 31.65 24.97
C ASN A 480 -30.54 31.29 24.52
N LYS A 481 -31.39 32.28 24.22
CA LYS A 481 -32.76 32.07 23.75
C LYS A 481 -32.78 31.83 22.24
N GLY A 482 -33.15 30.63 21.85
CA GLY A 482 -33.24 30.27 20.43
C GLY A 482 -31.90 30.31 19.70
N VAL A 483 -30.83 29.88 20.36
CA VAL A 483 -29.52 29.59 19.76
C VAL A 483 -29.18 28.11 19.99
N PRO A 484 -28.27 27.51 19.20
CA PRO A 484 -27.81 26.13 19.41
C PRO A 484 -27.31 25.90 20.84
N SER A 485 -27.74 24.80 21.48
CA SER A 485 -27.41 24.43 22.88
C SER A 485 -27.93 25.38 23.97
N GLY A 486 -28.87 26.28 23.65
CA GLY A 486 -29.59 27.13 24.59
C GLY A 486 -30.99 26.60 24.96
N TYR A 487 -31.89 27.48 25.44
CA TYR A 487 -33.29 27.11 25.71
C TYR A 487 -34.22 27.53 24.56
N ALA A 488 -35.20 26.66 24.29
CA ALA A 488 -36.04 26.71 23.09
C ALA A 488 -37.04 27.90 23.08
N ALA A 489 -37.05 28.66 22.00
CA ALA A 489 -38.10 29.63 21.64
C ALA A 489 -39.13 28.96 20.69
N LEU A 490 -40.32 29.54 20.56
CA LEU A 490 -41.37 29.03 19.66
C LEU A 490 -41.47 29.88 18.38
N ASP A 491 -41.79 29.25 17.26
CA ASP A 491 -42.12 29.91 15.99
C ASP A 491 -43.55 30.50 16.00
N SER A 492 -43.94 31.13 14.88
CA SER A 492 -45.28 31.69 14.70
C SER A 492 -46.43 30.66 14.73
N LYS A 493 -46.11 29.37 14.79
CA LYS A 493 -47.04 28.25 14.92
C LYS A 493 -46.97 27.57 16.29
N GLY A 494 -46.19 28.11 17.22
CA GLY A 494 -46.03 27.56 18.57
C GLY A 494 -45.14 26.31 18.65
N LYS A 495 -44.25 26.09 17.68
CA LYS A 495 -43.29 24.97 17.66
C LYS A 495 -41.86 25.43 17.90
N VAL A 496 -41.03 24.59 18.51
CA VAL A 496 -39.59 24.86 18.66
C VAL A 496 -38.91 24.81 17.28
N PRO A 497 -38.26 25.88 16.80
CA PRO A 497 -37.44 25.85 15.60
C PRO A 497 -36.27 24.89 15.78
N GLY A 498 -36.12 23.95 14.85
CA GLY A 498 -35.27 22.81 15.12
C GLY A 498 -33.76 23.05 15.08
N TYR A 499 -33.29 24.22 14.62
CA TYR A 499 -31.89 24.66 14.78
C TYR A 499 -31.50 24.93 16.25
N GLN A 500 -32.48 24.93 17.17
CA GLN A 500 -32.30 25.16 18.61
C GLN A 500 -32.15 23.85 19.40
N LEU A 501 -32.36 22.69 18.77
CA LEU A 501 -32.22 21.38 19.41
C LEU A 501 -30.75 20.91 19.31
N PRO A 502 -30.21 20.19 20.32
CA PRO A 502 -28.92 19.54 20.20
C PRO A 502 -28.92 18.53 19.02
N PRO A 503 -27.75 18.20 18.44
CA PRO A 503 -27.66 17.21 17.37
C PRO A 503 -28.12 15.84 17.91
N ILE A 504 -29.38 15.52 17.66
CA ILE A 504 -29.96 14.20 17.92
C ILE A 504 -30.23 13.64 16.54
N ASP A 505 -29.63 12.49 16.23
CA ASP A 505 -29.93 11.77 15.00
C ASP A 505 -31.36 11.24 15.08
N PHE A 506 -32.25 11.87 14.33
CA PHE A 506 -33.61 11.37 14.18
C PHE A 506 -33.58 10.17 13.23
N VAL A 507 -33.96 9.00 13.75
CA VAL A 507 -33.92 7.75 12.99
C VAL A 507 -35.19 7.55 12.18
N PHE A 508 -35.06 7.34 10.88
CA PHE A 508 -36.15 7.04 9.96
C PHE A 508 -35.95 5.68 9.27
N PRO A 509 -37.04 4.96 8.89
CA PRO A 509 -36.92 3.67 8.23
C PRO A 509 -36.15 3.72 6.91
N SER A 510 -36.40 4.74 6.08
CA SER A 510 -35.66 4.93 4.83
C SER A 510 -35.70 6.38 4.35
N LEU A 511 -34.69 6.81 3.58
CA LEU A 511 -34.64 8.17 3.03
C LEU A 511 -35.81 8.46 2.07
N ASN A 512 -36.19 7.49 1.25
CA ASN A 512 -37.29 7.61 0.30
C ASN A 512 -38.67 7.74 0.98
N SER A 513 -38.77 7.42 2.28
CA SER A 513 -39.98 7.65 3.08
C SER A 513 -40.05 9.05 3.70
N LEU A 514 -38.94 9.80 3.64
CA LEU A 514 -38.80 11.12 4.25
C LEU A 514 -39.44 12.20 3.38
N THR A 515 -40.27 13.06 3.98
CA THR A 515 -40.93 14.17 3.30
C THR A 515 -40.62 15.50 4.00
N SER A 516 -40.67 16.61 3.26
CA SER A 516 -40.48 17.98 3.80
C SER A 516 -41.34 18.30 5.02
N ASN A 517 -42.50 17.66 5.17
CA ASN A 517 -43.39 17.85 6.32
C ASN A 517 -42.92 17.20 7.62
N GLN A 518 -41.94 16.29 7.55
CA GLN A 518 -41.40 15.54 8.70
C GLN A 518 -40.08 16.12 9.22
N VAL A 519 -39.46 17.03 8.47
CA VAL A 519 -38.09 17.53 8.74
C VAL A 519 -37.97 19.04 8.60
N PHE A 520 -36.85 19.61 9.03
CA PHE A 520 -36.54 21.04 8.94
C PHE A 520 -35.04 21.25 8.65
N SER A 521 -34.66 22.42 8.11
CA SER A 521 -33.25 22.79 7.88
C SER A 521 -32.45 22.82 9.19
N GLY A 522 -31.30 22.16 9.23
CA GLY A 522 -30.47 21.90 10.40
C GLY A 522 -30.70 20.53 11.08
N MET A 523 -31.70 19.76 10.65
CA MET A 523 -32.02 18.47 11.26
C MET A 523 -30.99 17.40 10.89
N PHE A 524 -30.50 16.65 11.90
CA PHE A 524 -29.65 15.48 11.72
C PHE A 524 -30.54 14.24 11.57
N VAL A 525 -30.35 13.50 10.48
CA VAL A 525 -31.22 12.37 10.11
C VAL A 525 -30.36 11.14 9.87
N LYS A 526 -30.68 10.05 10.58
CA LYS A 526 -30.15 8.72 10.30
C LYS A 526 -31.23 7.88 9.64
N THR A 527 -30.93 7.25 8.50
CA THR A 527 -31.87 6.31 7.87
C THR A 527 -31.36 4.88 8.02
N LEU A 528 -32.27 3.91 8.14
CA LEU A 528 -31.95 2.48 8.18
C LEU A 528 -31.86 1.85 6.77
N GLY A 529 -31.91 2.68 5.74
CA GLY A 529 -31.90 2.31 4.32
C GLY A 529 -32.22 3.51 3.42
N PHE A 530 -32.07 3.36 2.10
CA PHE A 530 -32.48 4.39 1.16
C PHE A 530 -33.93 4.21 0.74
N TYR A 531 -34.30 3.04 0.21
CA TYR A 531 -35.65 2.70 -0.22
C TYR A 531 -36.44 2.01 0.89
N GLU A 532 -35.84 1.01 1.51
CA GLU A 532 -36.41 0.19 2.58
C GLU A 532 -35.35 -0.16 3.62
N VAL A 533 -35.78 -0.56 4.80
CA VAL A 533 -34.88 -0.93 5.91
C VAL A 533 -33.98 -2.09 5.47
N ASN A 534 -32.67 -1.98 5.74
CA ASN A 534 -31.64 -2.97 5.40
C ASN A 534 -31.38 -3.17 3.89
N ASP A 535 -31.66 -2.17 3.06
CA ASP A 535 -31.32 -2.20 1.62
C ASP A 535 -29.85 -1.84 1.30
N ARG A 536 -29.02 -1.70 2.35
CA ARG A 536 -27.61 -1.26 2.32
C ARG A 536 -27.43 0.22 1.97
N GLY A 537 -28.50 1.01 2.06
CA GLY A 537 -28.53 2.46 1.86
C GLY A 537 -28.64 3.27 3.14
N GLU A 538 -28.42 2.66 4.30
CA GLU A 538 -28.35 3.34 5.59
C GLU A 538 -27.24 4.39 5.59
N ALA A 539 -27.54 5.60 6.05
CA ALA A 539 -26.57 6.69 6.15
C ALA A 539 -27.06 7.81 7.08
N HIS A 540 -26.14 8.69 7.43
CA HIS A 540 -26.40 9.93 8.16
C HIS A 540 -26.45 11.12 7.18
N TYR A 541 -27.44 11.98 7.37
CA TYR A 541 -27.70 13.17 6.56
C TYR A 541 -27.89 14.40 7.44
N VAL A 542 -27.55 15.57 6.90
CA VAL A 542 -28.10 16.85 7.32
C VAL A 542 -29.23 17.23 6.40
N VAL A 543 -30.36 17.64 6.97
CA VAL A 543 -31.38 18.35 6.20
C VAL A 543 -30.96 19.81 6.15
N SER A 544 -30.84 20.39 4.96
CA SER A 544 -30.54 21.82 4.77
C SER A 544 -31.41 22.43 3.68
N ASP A 545 -31.51 23.75 3.69
CA ASP A 545 -32.09 24.57 2.62
C ASP A 545 -31.07 24.94 1.53
N THR A 546 -29.82 24.50 1.69
CA THR A 546 -28.74 24.62 0.70
C THR A 546 -28.62 23.35 -0.11
N GLU A 547 -28.66 23.50 -1.44
CA GLU A 547 -28.43 22.43 -2.41
C GLU A 547 -26.93 22.28 -2.69
N GLU A 548 -26.41 21.10 -2.41
CA GLU A 548 -25.05 20.67 -2.74
C GLU A 548 -25.07 19.75 -3.97
N PRO A 549 -23.93 19.53 -4.65
CA PRO A 549 -23.86 18.63 -5.81
C PRO A 549 -24.32 17.19 -5.54
N TRP A 550 -24.36 16.76 -4.28
CA TRP A 550 -24.80 15.43 -3.84
C TRP A 550 -26.17 15.41 -3.15
N SER A 551 -26.87 16.55 -3.07
CA SER A 551 -28.16 16.65 -2.39
C SER A 551 -29.24 15.71 -2.92
N ILE A 552 -30.06 15.16 -2.02
CA ILE A 552 -31.33 14.50 -2.34
C ILE A 552 -32.48 15.45 -1.98
N SER A 553 -33.30 15.85 -2.94
CA SER A 553 -34.43 16.75 -2.67
C SER A 553 -35.49 16.07 -1.81
N LEU A 554 -35.96 16.75 -0.76
CA LEU A 554 -37.06 16.33 0.11
C LEU A 554 -38.37 17.07 -0.17
N GLY A 555 -38.37 17.99 -1.16
CA GLY A 555 -39.46 18.92 -1.43
C GLY A 555 -39.33 20.25 -0.65
N ASP A 556 -40.11 21.25 -1.04
CA ASP A 556 -40.20 22.58 -0.40
C ASP A 556 -38.85 23.31 -0.17
N GLY A 557 -37.87 23.07 -1.05
CA GLY A 557 -36.53 23.68 -0.94
C GLY A 557 -35.64 23.07 0.14
N LEU A 558 -36.02 21.92 0.72
CA LEU A 558 -35.18 21.15 1.63
C LEU A 558 -34.48 20.00 0.93
N TYR A 559 -33.26 19.72 1.37
CA TYR A 559 -32.37 18.72 0.81
C TYR A 559 -31.75 17.87 1.92
N ALA A 560 -31.67 16.55 1.72
CA ALA A 560 -30.85 15.67 2.52
C ALA A 560 -29.44 15.61 1.92
N ASN A 561 -28.45 16.04 2.71
CA ASN A 561 -27.04 16.04 2.37
C ASN A 561 -26.30 15.03 3.22
N ILE A 562 -25.71 14.02 2.58
CA ILE A 562 -24.98 12.94 3.26
C ILE A 562 -23.78 13.48 4.05
N ARG A 563 -23.47 12.87 5.20
CA ARG A 563 -22.39 13.27 6.12
C ARG A 563 -21.53 12.12 6.62
N GLU A 564 -21.37 11.07 5.82
CA GLU A 564 -20.50 9.95 6.17
C GLU A 564 -19.01 10.33 6.01
N GLU A 565 -18.24 10.17 7.09
CA GLU A 565 -16.85 10.63 7.14
C GLU A 565 -15.84 9.60 6.61
N SER A 566 -16.20 8.31 6.62
CA SER A 566 -15.28 7.21 6.26
C SER A 566 -15.47 6.71 4.83
N CYS A 567 -16.68 6.28 4.49
CA CYS A 567 -17.01 5.81 3.15
C CYS A 567 -18.50 5.95 2.84
N ILE A 568 -18.84 6.07 1.56
CA ILE A 568 -20.22 5.99 1.08
C ILE A 568 -20.35 4.94 -0.03
N ASN A 569 -21.58 4.47 -0.28
CA ASN A 569 -21.91 3.61 -1.41
C ASN A 569 -22.98 4.26 -2.30
N TYR A 570 -23.21 3.73 -3.50
CA TYR A 570 -24.14 4.34 -4.44
C TYR A 570 -25.61 4.26 -3.98
N ARG A 571 -25.99 3.22 -3.21
CA ARG A 571 -27.36 3.05 -2.68
C ARG A 571 -27.72 4.16 -1.69
N MET A 572 -26.78 4.62 -0.87
CA MET A 572 -26.98 5.73 0.08
C MET A 572 -27.39 7.06 -0.61
N LEU A 573 -27.17 7.18 -1.91
CA LEU A 573 -27.59 8.34 -2.69
C LEU A 573 -28.72 8.02 -3.67
N GLY A 574 -29.23 6.79 -3.66
CA GLY A 574 -30.42 6.40 -4.41
C GLY A 574 -30.19 5.50 -5.61
N ALA A 575 -28.98 5.02 -5.85
CA ALA A 575 -28.75 4.04 -6.93
C ALA A 575 -29.58 2.76 -6.70
N LYS A 576 -30.10 2.20 -7.79
CA LYS A 576 -30.92 0.99 -7.79
C LYS A 576 -30.09 -0.28 -7.91
N LEU A 577 -28.92 -0.22 -8.56
CA LEU A 577 -27.93 -1.30 -8.61
C LEU A 577 -28.53 -2.66 -9.04
N ASP A 578 -29.51 -2.64 -9.94
CA ASP A 578 -30.27 -3.79 -10.41
C ASP A 578 -29.85 -4.24 -11.83
N GLY A 579 -28.88 -3.56 -12.44
CA GLY A 579 -28.40 -3.81 -13.79
C GLY A 579 -29.33 -3.31 -14.91
N VAL A 580 -30.38 -2.56 -14.56
CA VAL A 580 -31.44 -2.09 -15.49
C VAL A 580 -31.68 -0.59 -15.35
N SER A 581 -31.83 -0.11 -14.13
CA SER A 581 -32.05 1.30 -13.78
C SER A 581 -30.79 2.13 -14.05
N ASP A 582 -30.96 3.38 -14.47
CA ASP A 582 -29.83 4.29 -14.69
C ASP A 582 -29.28 4.82 -13.36
N ASP A 583 -28.16 4.27 -12.92
CA ASP A 583 -27.51 4.65 -11.66
C ASP A 583 -26.67 5.94 -11.79
N TYR A 584 -26.41 6.44 -13.01
CA TYR A 584 -25.47 7.56 -13.25
C TYR A 584 -25.74 8.81 -12.41
N PRO A 585 -26.98 9.32 -12.27
CA PRO A 585 -27.23 10.52 -11.47
C PRO A 585 -26.76 10.37 -10.03
N TYR A 586 -26.89 9.17 -9.46
CA TYR A 586 -26.52 8.86 -8.09
C TYR A 586 -25.02 8.58 -7.95
N MET A 587 -24.42 7.95 -8.98
CA MET A 587 -22.97 7.81 -9.07
C MET A 587 -22.28 9.18 -9.11
N LEU A 588 -22.81 10.12 -9.90
CA LEU A 588 -22.27 11.48 -10.01
C LEU A 588 -22.30 12.21 -8.66
N LYS A 589 -23.40 12.08 -7.92
CA LYS A 589 -23.52 12.61 -6.55
C LYS A 589 -22.47 11.98 -5.63
N ALA A 590 -22.32 10.66 -5.68
CA ALA A 590 -21.38 9.93 -4.83
C ALA A 590 -19.93 10.35 -5.08
N HIS A 591 -19.51 10.38 -6.34
CA HIS A 591 -18.16 10.82 -6.71
C HIS A 591 -17.93 12.30 -6.38
N SER A 592 -18.93 13.17 -6.55
CA SER A 592 -18.83 14.57 -6.16
C SER A 592 -18.59 14.74 -4.65
N TYR A 593 -19.30 13.97 -3.83
CA TYR A 593 -19.11 13.94 -2.38
C TYR A 593 -17.73 13.40 -2.01
N CYS A 594 -17.34 12.24 -2.55
CA CYS A 594 -16.07 11.58 -2.25
C CYS A 594 -14.88 12.45 -2.66
N ASN A 595 -14.93 13.08 -3.83
CA ASN A 595 -13.85 13.94 -4.32
C ASN A 595 -13.70 15.22 -3.48
N SER A 596 -14.82 15.82 -3.07
CA SER A 596 -14.83 17.07 -2.27
C SER A 596 -14.39 16.84 -0.83
N ASN A 597 -14.79 15.72 -0.23
CA ASN A 597 -14.56 15.43 1.19
C ASN A 597 -13.41 14.43 1.42
N LYS A 598 -12.77 13.92 0.36
CA LYS A 598 -11.70 12.89 0.41
C LYS A 598 -12.13 11.59 1.12
N VAL A 599 -13.41 11.26 0.99
CA VAL A 599 -14.07 10.04 1.51
C VAL A 599 -13.93 8.91 0.49
N THR A 600 -13.86 7.67 0.94
CA THR A 600 -13.77 6.50 0.04
C THR A 600 -15.14 6.14 -0.53
N LEU A 601 -15.23 5.90 -1.83
CA LEU A 601 -16.42 5.28 -2.41
C LEU A 601 -16.31 3.76 -2.29
N LYS A 602 -17.14 3.11 -1.47
CA LYS A 602 -17.14 1.66 -1.28
C LYS A 602 -18.49 1.05 -1.65
N ASN A 603 -18.63 0.52 -2.85
CA ASN A 603 -19.84 -0.17 -3.31
C ASN A 603 -19.57 -1.67 -3.50
N SER A 604 -19.98 -2.49 -2.54
CA SER A 604 -19.62 -3.91 -2.49
C SER A 604 -20.71 -4.89 -2.93
N PHE A 605 -21.72 -4.42 -3.67
CA PHE A 605 -22.89 -5.22 -4.04
C PHE A 605 -23.67 -4.66 -5.22
N GLY A 606 -24.53 -5.51 -5.77
CA GLY A 606 -25.45 -5.15 -6.83
C GLY A 606 -24.80 -5.10 -8.22
N THR A 607 -25.63 -4.86 -9.23
CA THR A 607 -25.19 -4.67 -10.61
C THR A 607 -25.36 -3.21 -11.00
N ILE A 608 -24.25 -2.50 -11.18
CA ILE A 608 -24.25 -1.08 -11.55
C ILE A 608 -24.52 -0.97 -13.05
N PHE A 609 -25.47 -0.11 -13.42
CA PHE A 609 -25.77 0.19 -14.82
C PHE A 609 -25.96 1.70 -15.03
N LYS A 610 -25.47 2.21 -16.17
CA LYS A 610 -25.77 3.57 -16.60
C LYS A 610 -26.13 3.64 -18.07
N THR A 611 -26.91 4.63 -18.47
CA THR A 611 -27.43 4.74 -19.85
C THR A 611 -26.59 5.63 -20.78
N ASN A 612 -25.64 6.38 -20.23
CA ASN A 612 -24.86 7.35 -20.97
C ASN A 612 -23.36 6.99 -21.03
N SER A 613 -22.63 7.77 -21.82
CA SER A 613 -21.19 7.61 -22.09
C SER A 613 -20.32 8.73 -21.47
N ILE A 614 -20.78 9.32 -20.36
CA ILE A 614 -20.10 10.44 -19.67
C ILE A 614 -19.21 9.91 -18.55
N PHE A 615 -17.92 10.27 -18.59
CA PHE A 615 -16.92 9.92 -17.56
C PHE A 615 -17.26 10.51 -16.20
N LEU A 616 -17.17 9.69 -15.15
CA LEU A 616 -17.17 10.15 -13.76
C LEU A 616 -15.74 10.49 -13.35
N GLU A 617 -15.55 11.70 -12.83
CA GLU A 617 -14.26 12.14 -12.29
C GLU A 617 -13.99 11.45 -10.96
N VAL A 618 -12.78 10.89 -10.82
CA VAL A 618 -12.35 10.16 -9.62
C VAL A 618 -11.05 10.78 -9.09
N GLN A 619 -11.11 11.30 -7.87
CA GLN A 619 -9.98 11.91 -7.15
C GLN A 619 -9.85 11.38 -5.71
N SER A 620 -10.62 10.34 -5.37
CA SER A 620 -10.68 9.66 -4.07
C SER A 620 -10.57 8.15 -4.28
N ASP A 621 -10.31 7.41 -3.19
CA ASP A 621 -10.21 5.95 -3.25
C ASP A 621 -11.58 5.35 -3.61
N VAL A 622 -11.54 4.30 -4.44
CA VAL A 622 -12.74 3.60 -4.93
C VAL A 622 -12.57 2.11 -4.69
N ASP A 623 -13.59 1.50 -4.09
CA ASP A 623 -13.69 0.06 -3.90
C ASP A 623 -15.04 -0.45 -4.42
N LEU A 624 -14.99 -1.19 -5.52
CA LEU A 624 -16.15 -1.81 -6.15
C LEU A 624 -16.23 -3.33 -5.89
N SER A 625 -15.38 -3.86 -5.00
CA SER A 625 -15.26 -5.30 -4.76
C SER A 625 -16.59 -5.93 -4.36
N GLY A 626 -17.03 -6.98 -5.08
CA GLY A 626 -18.34 -7.61 -4.86
C GLY A 626 -19.49 -7.05 -5.71
N SER A 627 -19.28 -5.94 -6.43
CA SER A 627 -20.22 -5.46 -7.44
C SER A 627 -20.03 -6.15 -8.80
N THR A 628 -20.99 -5.95 -9.70
CA THR A 628 -20.81 -6.19 -11.14
C THR A 628 -21.15 -4.91 -11.91
N ILE A 629 -20.35 -4.54 -12.90
CA ILE A 629 -20.71 -3.47 -13.84
C ILE A 629 -21.21 -4.10 -15.13
N ARG A 630 -22.41 -3.70 -15.56
CA ARG A 630 -22.98 -4.15 -16.83
C ARG A 630 -22.68 -3.15 -17.94
N ILE A 631 -21.87 -3.58 -18.90
CA ILE A 631 -21.46 -2.80 -20.06
C ILE A 631 -22.25 -3.23 -21.29
N THR A 632 -22.94 -2.30 -21.93
CA THR A 632 -23.69 -2.49 -23.18
C THR A 632 -23.17 -1.54 -24.25
N ASN A 633 -23.78 -1.54 -25.43
CA ASN A 633 -23.37 -0.64 -26.51
C ASN A 633 -23.43 0.85 -26.13
N ASP A 634 -24.45 1.24 -25.37
CA ASP A 634 -24.75 2.66 -25.11
C ASP A 634 -23.83 3.27 -24.04
N ASN A 635 -23.15 2.41 -23.26
CA ASN A 635 -22.33 2.82 -22.12
C ASN A 635 -20.90 2.25 -22.15
N CYS A 636 -20.44 1.68 -23.26
CA CYS A 636 -19.11 1.05 -23.38
C CYS A 636 -17.91 2.02 -23.28
N ILE A 637 -18.17 3.33 -23.17
CA ILE A 637 -17.17 4.35 -22.90
C ILE A 637 -17.60 5.21 -21.71
N GLY A 638 -16.62 5.83 -21.07
CA GLY A 638 -16.90 6.90 -20.14
C GLY A 638 -17.39 6.42 -18.79
N TRP A 639 -16.77 5.42 -18.17
CA TRP A 639 -17.17 5.03 -16.81
C TRP A 639 -16.43 5.83 -15.75
N TYR A 640 -15.09 5.75 -15.75
CA TYR A 640 -14.26 6.40 -14.74
C TYR A 640 -13.05 7.10 -15.36
N ASP A 641 -12.77 8.32 -14.92
CA ASP A 641 -11.59 9.09 -15.27
C ASP A 641 -10.88 9.50 -13.98
N ILE A 642 -9.78 8.81 -13.67
CA ILE A 642 -8.98 9.07 -12.46
C ILE A 642 -8.08 10.27 -12.74
N LEU A 643 -8.28 11.36 -11.99
CA LEU A 643 -7.64 12.65 -12.24
C LEU A 643 -6.71 13.06 -11.11
N ASN A 644 -5.73 13.90 -11.46
CA ASN A 644 -4.91 14.58 -10.48
C ASN A 644 -5.76 15.52 -9.61
N ASP A 645 -5.38 15.69 -8.34
CA ASP A 645 -6.05 16.59 -7.39
C ASP A 645 -5.95 18.05 -7.86
N ASP A 646 -4.85 18.41 -8.52
CA ASP A 646 -4.64 19.74 -9.12
C ASP A 646 -4.87 19.63 -10.64
N ILE A 647 -6.00 20.16 -11.12
CA ILE A 647 -6.35 20.20 -12.55
C ILE A 647 -5.46 21.19 -13.32
N ASN A 648 -4.76 22.08 -12.61
CA ASN A 648 -3.92 23.10 -13.22
C ASN A 648 -2.68 22.47 -13.85
N VAL A 649 -2.78 22.21 -15.15
CA VAL A 649 -1.61 21.92 -15.98
C VAL A 649 -0.97 23.26 -16.35
N TYR A 650 0.11 23.62 -15.68
CA TYR A 650 0.79 24.88 -15.91
C TYR A 650 1.65 24.79 -17.18
N SER A 651 1.45 25.72 -18.13
CA SER A 651 2.28 25.85 -19.33
C SER A 651 3.33 26.92 -19.13
N TYR A 652 4.60 26.58 -19.34
CA TYR A 652 5.71 27.53 -19.33
C TYR A 652 6.52 27.38 -20.61
N GLU A 653 6.19 28.19 -21.62
CA GLU A 653 6.89 28.16 -22.92
C GLU A 653 8.28 28.82 -22.87
N SER A 654 8.61 29.59 -21.83
CA SER A 654 9.79 30.47 -21.78
C SER A 654 10.93 30.02 -20.86
N LEU A 655 10.83 28.87 -20.17
CA LEU A 655 11.82 28.48 -19.14
C LEU A 655 13.00 27.65 -19.65
N ILE A 656 12.88 26.99 -20.81
CA ILE A 656 13.85 25.99 -21.26
C ILE A 656 14.19 26.21 -22.72
N ASN A 657 15.49 26.25 -23.03
CA ASN A 657 15.94 26.28 -24.40
C ASN A 657 15.78 24.88 -25.02
N LYS A 658 15.12 24.81 -26.17
CA LYS A 658 14.93 23.56 -26.92
C LYS A 658 16.24 22.84 -27.24
N SER A 659 17.34 23.58 -27.40
CA SER A 659 18.69 23.05 -27.59
C SER A 659 19.22 22.21 -26.43
N ASP A 660 18.62 22.32 -25.24
CA ASP A 660 19.01 21.58 -24.04
C ASP A 660 18.24 20.25 -23.92
N LEU A 661 17.11 20.12 -24.61
CA LEU A 661 16.29 18.90 -24.66
C LEU A 661 16.86 17.87 -25.65
N ARG A 662 18.12 17.48 -25.47
CA ARG A 662 18.77 16.47 -26.32
C ARG A 662 18.38 15.05 -25.91
N LYS A 663 18.65 14.10 -26.80
CA LYS A 663 18.49 12.67 -26.50
C LYS A 663 19.29 12.31 -25.25
N ASP A 664 18.73 11.45 -24.40
CA ASP A 664 19.33 10.98 -23.14
C ASP A 664 19.54 12.07 -22.08
N THR A 665 19.00 13.28 -22.28
CA THR A 665 19.04 14.34 -21.27
C THR A 665 18.16 14.00 -20.06
N SER A 666 18.73 14.11 -18.86
CA SER A 666 18.06 14.06 -17.55
C SER A 666 18.24 15.35 -16.74
N TYR A 667 18.78 16.39 -17.36
CA TYR A 667 19.03 17.69 -16.75
C TYR A 667 18.95 18.78 -17.80
N PHE A 668 18.21 19.85 -17.54
CA PHE A 668 18.24 21.05 -18.36
C PHE A 668 18.57 22.28 -17.48
N PRO A 669 19.36 23.24 -17.99
CA PRO A 669 19.65 24.47 -17.27
C PRO A 669 18.37 25.25 -16.93
N MET A 670 18.30 25.80 -15.72
CA MET A 670 17.23 26.70 -15.27
C MET A 670 17.85 27.92 -14.60
N GLU A 671 17.35 29.11 -14.91
CA GLU A 671 17.92 30.37 -14.39
C GLU A 671 17.48 30.68 -12.94
N ASP A 672 16.32 30.16 -12.47
CA ASP A 672 15.68 30.68 -11.23
C ASP A 672 14.81 29.68 -10.42
N ASN A 673 14.99 28.35 -10.54
CA ASN A 673 14.19 27.35 -9.79
C ASN A 673 12.66 27.50 -9.99
N SER A 674 12.26 28.07 -11.12
CA SER A 674 10.87 28.38 -11.51
C SER A 674 9.95 27.18 -11.69
N LEU A 675 10.48 25.96 -11.79
CA LEU A 675 9.69 24.73 -11.79
C LEU A 675 9.63 24.17 -10.35
N PRO A 676 8.43 23.91 -9.79
CA PRO A 676 8.31 23.35 -8.45
C PRO A 676 8.97 21.97 -8.36
N THR A 677 9.67 21.71 -7.25
CA THR A 677 10.21 20.39 -6.92
C THR A 677 9.10 19.34 -6.86
N ASN A 678 9.41 18.08 -7.16
CA ASN A 678 8.43 16.97 -7.18
C ASN A 678 7.29 17.19 -8.19
N SER A 679 7.63 17.67 -9.38
CA SER A 679 6.69 17.86 -10.48
C SER A 679 6.91 16.85 -11.59
N VAL A 680 5.85 16.44 -12.26
CA VAL A 680 5.92 15.63 -13.48
C VAL A 680 5.87 16.59 -14.65
N ILE A 681 6.94 16.63 -15.44
CA ILE A 681 7.04 17.41 -16.66
C ILE A 681 6.47 16.57 -17.80
N HIS A 682 5.59 17.15 -18.60
CA HIS A 682 5.09 16.61 -19.85
C HIS A 682 5.64 17.43 -21.02
N ILE A 683 6.43 16.77 -21.86
CA ILE A 683 6.98 17.36 -23.09
C ILE A 683 6.26 16.71 -24.26
N LYS A 684 5.68 17.53 -25.14
CA LYS A 684 5.04 17.04 -26.37
C LYS A 684 5.45 17.89 -27.56
N ASP A 685 5.73 17.21 -28.67
CA ASP A 685 5.97 17.89 -29.92
C ASP A 685 4.63 18.15 -30.61
N GLY A 686 4.37 19.40 -30.98
CA GLY A 686 3.21 19.76 -31.79
C GLY A 686 3.42 19.40 -33.27
N ASN A 687 4.66 19.14 -33.67
CA ASN A 687 5.00 18.71 -35.01
C ASN A 687 4.93 17.18 -35.12
N LYS A 688 4.66 16.72 -36.34
CA LYS A 688 4.68 15.30 -36.69
C LYS A 688 6.05 14.68 -36.38
N TRP A 689 6.05 13.61 -35.59
CA TRP A 689 7.25 12.82 -35.29
C TRP A 689 7.56 11.84 -36.42
N CYS A 690 6.59 11.01 -36.79
CA CYS A 690 6.72 10.04 -37.87
C CYS A 690 5.37 9.81 -38.54
N VAL A 691 5.38 9.01 -39.60
CA VAL A 691 4.17 8.54 -40.27
C VAL A 691 4.06 7.05 -40.02
N ARG A 692 2.92 6.60 -39.51
CA ARG A 692 2.57 5.18 -39.49
C ARG A 692 2.02 4.77 -40.84
N TYR A 693 2.55 3.67 -41.38
CA TYR A 693 2.07 3.01 -42.57
C TYR A 693 1.51 1.63 -42.21
N ASP A 694 0.22 1.43 -42.47
CA ASP A 694 -0.50 0.18 -42.18
C ASP A 694 -1.24 -0.28 -43.44
N GLU A 695 -0.48 -0.85 -44.38
CA GLU A 695 -0.85 -1.35 -45.71
C GLU A 695 -1.56 -0.33 -46.63
N THR A 696 -2.70 0.21 -46.21
CA THR A 696 -3.55 1.16 -46.95
C THR A 696 -3.80 2.47 -46.20
N LEU A 697 -3.50 2.53 -44.89
CA LEU A 697 -3.72 3.70 -44.06
C LEU A 697 -2.38 4.39 -43.72
N VAL A 698 -2.35 5.71 -43.92
CA VAL A 698 -1.20 6.57 -43.62
C VAL A 698 -1.64 7.57 -42.55
N THR A 699 -1.09 7.49 -41.34
CA THR A 699 -1.45 8.38 -40.23
C THR A 699 -0.24 9.11 -39.67
N ASP A 700 -0.40 10.40 -39.39
CA ASP A 700 0.61 11.19 -38.69
C ASP A 700 0.67 10.79 -37.22
N GLU A 701 1.88 10.61 -36.70
CA GLU A 701 2.14 10.22 -35.33
C GLU A 701 2.93 11.30 -34.62
N PHE A 702 2.56 11.54 -33.36
CA PHE A 702 3.14 12.58 -32.52
C PHE A 702 3.86 11.94 -31.34
N ARG A 703 4.94 12.57 -30.87
CA ARG A 703 5.67 12.11 -29.70
C ARG A 703 5.40 12.98 -28.49
N GLY A 704 5.32 12.32 -27.34
CA GLY A 704 5.25 12.96 -26.03
C GLY A 704 5.86 12.03 -25.01
N GLU A 705 6.48 12.57 -23.98
CA GLU A 705 7.05 11.79 -22.88
C GLU A 705 7.05 12.59 -21.59
N LEU A 706 7.16 11.87 -20.47
CA LEU A 706 7.20 12.46 -19.14
C LEU A 706 8.60 12.43 -18.56
N MET A 707 8.94 13.42 -17.75
CA MET A 707 10.11 13.40 -16.87
C MET A 707 9.67 13.76 -15.45
N PHE A 708 10.35 13.22 -14.45
CA PHE A 708 10.06 13.59 -13.06
C PHE A 708 11.11 14.58 -12.57
N HIS A 709 10.72 15.84 -12.36
CA HIS A 709 11.58 16.89 -11.86
C HIS A 709 11.74 16.80 -10.34
N THR A 710 12.99 16.80 -9.90
CA THR A 710 13.35 16.80 -8.48
C THR A 710 13.64 18.21 -8.00
N MET A 711 14.73 18.83 -8.47
CA MET A 711 15.14 20.19 -8.15
C MET A 711 16.10 20.74 -9.22
N MET A 712 16.17 22.08 -9.38
CA MET A 712 17.21 22.75 -10.19
C MET A 712 17.44 22.15 -11.59
N GLY A 713 16.35 21.85 -12.31
CA GLY A 713 16.39 21.21 -13.64
C GLY A 713 16.74 19.72 -13.67
N MET A 714 17.11 19.11 -12.54
CA MET A 714 17.42 17.67 -12.45
C MET A 714 16.15 16.82 -12.52
N CYS A 715 16.15 15.84 -13.43
CA CYS A 715 15.00 14.98 -13.69
C CYS A 715 15.36 13.48 -13.70
N PHE A 716 14.46 12.65 -13.19
CA PHE A 716 14.46 11.20 -13.46
C PHE A 716 13.77 10.89 -14.80
N GLY A 717 14.22 9.81 -15.44
CA GLY A 717 13.67 9.34 -16.72
C GLY A 717 14.18 10.16 -17.90
N PRO A 718 15.37 9.85 -18.44
CA PRO A 718 15.97 10.64 -19.52
C PRO A 718 15.11 10.64 -20.78
N LEU A 719 15.28 11.67 -21.61
CA LEU A 719 14.59 11.77 -22.90
C LEU A 719 14.91 10.59 -23.83
N ILE A 720 13.89 10.00 -24.44
CA ILE A 720 14.05 8.88 -25.41
C ILE A 720 14.78 9.37 -26.67
N SER A 721 14.43 10.58 -27.11
CA SER A 721 15.01 11.27 -28.27
C SER A 721 15.05 12.77 -28.02
N GLY A 722 15.91 13.48 -28.75
CA GLY A 722 16.05 14.94 -28.63
C GLY A 722 14.86 15.68 -29.24
N TYR A 723 14.45 16.76 -28.59
CA TYR A 723 13.49 17.75 -29.08
C TYR A 723 14.20 18.95 -29.73
N ASP A 724 15.53 18.94 -29.84
CA ASP A 724 16.43 20.01 -30.31
C ASP A 724 16.43 20.28 -31.84
N GLY A 725 15.36 19.94 -32.56
CA GLY A 725 15.24 20.17 -34.01
C GLY A 725 15.15 21.65 -34.41
N ALA A 726 15.28 21.93 -35.72
CA ALA A 726 15.45 23.29 -36.30
C ALA A 726 14.31 24.31 -36.05
N ASP A 727 13.15 23.88 -35.56
CA ASP A 727 12.06 24.78 -35.17
C ASP A 727 12.38 25.42 -33.81
N THR A 728 12.37 26.74 -33.71
CA THR A 728 12.80 27.50 -32.52
C THR A 728 11.83 27.47 -31.35
N LYS A 729 10.61 26.95 -31.49
CA LYS A 729 9.62 26.90 -30.40
C LYS A 729 9.31 25.46 -29.96
N LEU A 730 9.15 25.25 -28.64
CA LEU A 730 8.49 24.07 -28.08
C LEU A 730 6.99 24.37 -28.05
N ASN A 731 6.20 23.56 -28.73
CA ASN A 731 4.75 23.76 -28.79
C ASN A 731 4.03 23.33 -27.50
N TYR A 732 4.68 22.52 -26.65
CA TYR A 732 4.03 21.96 -25.46
C TYR A 732 5.06 21.54 -24.40
N PHE A 733 5.31 22.42 -23.43
CA PHE A 733 6.01 22.11 -22.19
C PHE A 733 5.09 22.43 -21.02
N LYS A 734 4.69 21.38 -20.28
CA LYS A 734 3.75 21.48 -19.18
C LYS A 734 4.25 20.72 -17.96
N TYR A 735 3.75 21.05 -16.79
CA TYR A 735 3.94 20.22 -15.61
C TYR A 735 2.67 20.08 -14.78
N SER A 736 2.63 18.98 -14.03
CA SER A 736 1.62 18.66 -13.02
C SER A 736 2.31 18.28 -11.72
N LYS A 737 1.63 18.52 -10.59
CA LYS A 737 2.17 18.13 -9.28
C LYS A 737 2.11 16.63 -9.10
N TYR A 738 3.14 16.06 -8.47
CA TYR A 738 3.09 14.68 -8.00
C TYR A 738 2.15 14.54 -6.80
N ASN A 739 1.29 13.51 -6.82
CA ASN A 739 0.42 13.20 -5.68
C ASN A 739 1.19 12.42 -4.61
N SER A 740 1.37 13.01 -3.43
CA SER A 740 2.01 12.36 -2.28
C SER A 740 1.21 11.14 -1.81
N ARG A 741 -0.13 11.26 -1.72
CA ARG A 741 -1.03 10.14 -1.44
C ARG A 741 -1.32 9.32 -2.70
N ARG A 742 -1.14 8.00 -2.58
CA ARG A 742 -1.57 7.05 -3.61
C ARG A 742 -3.08 6.92 -3.62
N LEU A 743 -3.69 7.00 -4.80
CA LEU A 743 -5.09 6.65 -5.00
C LEU A 743 -5.20 5.15 -5.32
N ILE A 744 -6.13 4.46 -4.66
CA ILE A 744 -6.43 3.05 -4.89
C ILE A 744 -7.80 2.94 -5.57
N PHE A 745 -7.83 2.31 -6.73
CA PHE A 745 -9.04 1.94 -7.45
C PHE A 745 -9.14 0.41 -7.48
N THR A 746 -9.95 -0.15 -6.59
CA THR A 746 -10.29 -1.57 -6.53
C THR A 746 -11.53 -1.82 -7.39
N GLY A 747 -11.34 -2.68 -8.38
CA GLY A 747 -12.29 -3.00 -9.43
C GLY A 747 -13.33 -4.04 -9.02
N CYS A 748 -13.99 -4.57 -10.04
CA CYS A 748 -15.02 -5.59 -9.90
C CYS A 748 -15.15 -6.41 -11.19
N ARG A 749 -16.17 -7.27 -11.27
CA ARG A 749 -16.51 -7.97 -12.51
C ARG A 749 -17.14 -7.01 -13.52
N LEU A 750 -16.58 -6.95 -14.73
CA LEU A 750 -17.15 -6.23 -15.87
C LEU A 750 -17.87 -7.22 -16.78
N SER A 751 -19.21 -7.22 -16.74
CA SER A 751 -20.06 -8.00 -17.67
C SER A 751 -20.15 -7.24 -19.00
N ILE A 752 -19.44 -7.70 -20.02
CA ILE A 752 -19.35 -7.01 -21.32
C ILE A 752 -20.36 -7.62 -22.31
N GLU A 753 -21.40 -6.85 -22.64
CA GLU A 753 -22.56 -7.21 -23.46
C GLU A 753 -22.66 -6.30 -24.71
N THR A 754 -21.57 -6.23 -25.47
CA THR A 754 -21.50 -5.35 -26.65
C THR A 754 -21.65 -6.10 -27.98
N THR A 755 -22.09 -5.39 -29.00
CA THR A 755 -22.00 -5.86 -30.39
C THR A 755 -20.58 -5.67 -30.94
N PRO A 756 -20.19 -6.46 -31.95
CA PRO A 756 -18.99 -6.23 -32.75
C PRO A 756 -18.66 -4.78 -33.14
N ASN A 757 -17.36 -4.48 -33.11
CA ASN A 757 -16.65 -3.29 -33.60
C ASN A 757 -16.99 -1.98 -32.88
N ILE A 758 -17.47 -2.07 -31.64
CA ILE A 758 -17.74 -0.88 -30.82
C ILE A 758 -16.46 -0.31 -30.20
N THR A 759 -16.39 0.99 -29.96
CA THR A 759 -15.25 1.58 -29.24
C THR A 759 -15.42 1.36 -27.74
N MET A 760 -14.47 0.70 -27.09
CA MET A 760 -14.41 0.53 -25.64
C MET A 760 -13.49 1.57 -25.00
N GLY A 761 -13.88 2.05 -23.82
CA GLY A 761 -13.18 3.08 -23.06
C GLY A 761 -13.70 3.17 -21.64
N PHE A 762 -13.64 2.07 -20.90
CA PHE A 762 -14.25 1.95 -19.57
C PHE A 762 -13.55 2.86 -18.54
N LEU A 763 -12.28 2.59 -18.24
CA LEU A 763 -11.52 3.34 -17.23
C LEU A 763 -10.33 4.02 -17.87
N ARG A 764 -10.15 5.31 -17.56
CA ARG A 764 -8.97 6.10 -17.91
C ARG A 764 -8.31 6.61 -16.64
N SER A 765 -7.00 6.49 -16.53
CA SER A 765 -6.22 7.10 -15.46
C SER A 765 -5.26 8.13 -16.05
N ARG A 766 -5.36 9.36 -15.56
CA ARG A 766 -4.52 10.53 -15.85
C ARG A 766 -3.96 11.12 -14.55
N ARG A 767 -3.77 10.25 -13.56
CA ARG A 767 -3.33 10.61 -12.22
C ARG A 767 -2.02 9.91 -11.90
N HIS A 768 -1.08 10.66 -11.34
CA HIS A 768 0.18 10.11 -10.85
C HIS A 768 -0.03 9.35 -9.54
N ASN A 769 0.85 8.40 -9.22
CA ASN A 769 0.79 7.62 -7.98
C ASN A 769 -0.58 6.94 -7.78
N THR A 770 -0.94 6.04 -8.68
CA THR A 770 -2.24 5.36 -8.69
C THR A 770 -2.06 3.84 -8.70
N LEU A 771 -2.86 3.12 -7.92
CA LEU A 771 -3.02 1.66 -8.01
C LEU A 771 -4.40 1.35 -8.59
N ILE A 772 -4.44 0.60 -9.69
CA ILE A 772 -5.65 0.05 -10.30
C ILE A 772 -5.58 -1.46 -10.11
N THR A 773 -6.55 -2.06 -9.42
CA THR A 773 -6.48 -3.47 -9.04
C THR A 773 -7.82 -4.20 -9.14
N ASP A 774 -7.78 -5.53 -9.19
CA ASP A 774 -8.93 -6.43 -8.93
C ASP A 774 -10.10 -6.31 -9.91
N PHE A 775 -9.80 -6.27 -11.21
CA PHE A 775 -10.82 -6.38 -12.27
C PHE A 775 -10.89 -7.78 -12.87
N VAL A 776 -12.12 -8.22 -13.13
CA VAL A 776 -12.40 -9.43 -13.92
C VAL A 776 -13.15 -9.01 -15.20
N LEU A 777 -12.50 -9.16 -16.35
CA LEU A 777 -13.07 -8.88 -17.66
C LEU A 777 -13.88 -10.09 -18.14
N ASP A 778 -15.20 -9.98 -18.07
CA ASP A 778 -16.13 -11.09 -18.32
C ASP A 778 -17.06 -10.78 -19.50
N PRO A 779 -16.59 -10.99 -20.74
CA PRO A 779 -17.45 -10.92 -21.91
C PRO A 779 -18.40 -12.12 -22.02
N LYS A 780 -19.67 -11.88 -22.39
CA LYS A 780 -20.63 -12.98 -22.61
C LYS A 780 -20.18 -13.93 -23.73
N MET A 781 -20.20 -15.24 -23.50
CA MET A 781 -19.67 -16.25 -24.43
C MET A 781 -20.26 -16.21 -25.85
N ASN A 782 -21.50 -15.75 -26.01
CA ASN A 782 -22.18 -15.67 -27.31
C ASN A 782 -21.60 -14.57 -28.24
N SER A 783 -20.72 -13.71 -27.71
CA SER A 783 -19.98 -12.67 -28.43
C SER A 783 -18.47 -12.95 -28.54
N LEU A 784 -18.02 -14.20 -28.33
CA LEU A 784 -16.65 -14.65 -28.62
C LEU A 784 -16.34 -14.72 -30.13
N THR A 785 -17.01 -13.89 -30.93
CA THR A 785 -16.70 -13.65 -32.34
C THR A 785 -15.80 -12.43 -32.45
N ASN A 786 -14.89 -12.50 -33.40
CA ASN A 786 -13.58 -11.87 -33.34
C ASN A 786 -13.56 -10.40 -33.78
N VAL A 787 -14.40 -9.59 -33.16
CA VAL A 787 -14.67 -8.21 -33.55
C VAL A 787 -15.20 -7.37 -32.39
N SER A 788 -15.43 -7.90 -31.19
CA SER A 788 -16.33 -7.30 -30.20
C SER A 788 -16.09 -5.84 -29.82
N PHE A 789 -14.84 -5.37 -29.71
CA PHE A 789 -14.57 -3.93 -29.59
C PHE A 789 -13.20 -3.50 -30.16
N LYS A 790 -13.03 -2.19 -30.35
CA LYS A 790 -11.77 -1.46 -30.62
C LYS A 790 -11.47 -0.51 -29.46
N GLY A 791 -10.24 0.01 -29.33
CA GLY A 791 -9.89 0.89 -28.20
C GLY A 791 -9.32 0.12 -27.01
N SER A 792 -9.70 0.47 -25.79
CA SER A 792 -9.18 -0.20 -24.58
C SER A 792 -10.14 -0.19 -23.41
N VAL A 793 -10.14 -1.27 -22.62
CA VAL A 793 -10.94 -1.33 -21.38
C VAL A 793 -10.35 -0.40 -20.33
N ILE A 794 -9.06 -0.59 -20.00
CA ILE A 794 -8.31 0.24 -19.04
C ILE A 794 -7.23 1.01 -19.80
N THR A 795 -7.16 2.32 -19.60
CA THR A 795 -6.14 3.18 -20.21
C THR A 795 -5.38 3.96 -19.15
N VAL A 796 -4.07 3.74 -19.02
CA VAL A 796 -3.17 4.60 -18.26
C VAL A 796 -2.56 5.60 -19.23
N LYS A 797 -2.76 6.90 -19.00
CA LYS A 797 -2.31 7.96 -19.89
C LYS A 797 -1.73 9.13 -19.11
N ASP A 798 -0.67 9.77 -19.60
CA ASP A 798 -0.14 11.01 -19.00
C ASP A 798 0.13 10.86 -17.49
N SER A 799 0.70 9.71 -17.12
CA SER A 799 0.77 9.27 -15.73
C SER A 799 2.17 8.82 -15.34
N TYR A 800 2.56 9.16 -14.11
CA TYR A 800 3.81 8.76 -13.47
C TYR A 800 3.54 7.86 -12.27
N ASN A 801 4.31 6.78 -12.13
CA ASN A 801 4.24 5.87 -10.97
C ASN A 801 2.84 5.22 -10.80
N VAL A 802 2.39 4.50 -11.82
CA VAL A 802 1.08 3.79 -11.79
C VAL A 802 1.29 2.29 -11.74
N GLN A 803 0.48 1.60 -10.94
CA GLN A 803 0.46 0.13 -10.82
C GLN A 803 -0.88 -0.42 -11.32
N VAL A 804 -0.84 -1.45 -12.16
CA VAL A 804 -2.02 -2.16 -12.66
C VAL A 804 -1.90 -3.63 -12.25
N ASN A 805 -2.68 -4.04 -11.24
CA ASN A 805 -2.48 -5.32 -10.57
C ASN A 805 -3.72 -6.21 -10.63
N ASN A 806 -3.52 -7.53 -10.60
CA ASN A 806 -4.60 -8.51 -10.44
C ASN A 806 -5.77 -8.30 -11.41
N ILE A 807 -5.44 -8.14 -12.69
CA ILE A 807 -6.44 -8.00 -13.75
C ILE A 807 -6.55 -9.34 -14.49
N SER A 808 -7.74 -9.92 -14.53
CA SER A 808 -7.97 -11.21 -15.17
C SER A 808 -9.09 -11.14 -16.21
N GLY A 809 -9.11 -12.07 -17.15
CA GLY A 809 -10.19 -12.25 -18.12
C GLY A 809 -9.73 -12.28 -19.56
N ASN A 810 -10.66 -12.05 -20.50
CA ASN A 810 -10.42 -12.26 -21.92
C ASN A 810 -10.57 -10.96 -22.74
N ASN A 811 -9.54 -10.62 -23.52
CA ASN A 811 -9.64 -9.65 -24.60
C ASN A 811 -10.25 -10.31 -25.86
N ILE A 812 -11.49 -9.96 -26.14
CA ILE A 812 -12.27 -10.49 -27.27
C ILE A 812 -12.18 -9.63 -28.54
N ALA A 813 -11.26 -8.66 -28.57
CA ALA A 813 -10.92 -7.94 -29.79
C ALA A 813 -9.96 -8.78 -30.68
N GLY A 814 -10.03 -8.60 -32.01
CA GLY A 814 -9.11 -9.26 -32.94
C GLY A 814 -9.66 -9.48 -34.35
N LYS A 815 -9.16 -10.53 -35.04
CA LYS A 815 -9.49 -10.86 -36.44
C LYS A 815 -9.91 -12.34 -36.63
N THR A 816 -11.13 -12.60 -37.09
CA THR A 816 -11.47 -13.78 -37.92
C THR A 816 -12.74 -13.53 -38.71
N THR A 817 -12.63 -12.91 -39.88
CA THR A 817 -13.71 -12.97 -40.87
C THR A 817 -13.18 -12.98 -42.31
N THR A 818 -13.96 -13.63 -43.18
CA THR A 818 -13.84 -13.66 -44.65
C THR A 818 -14.26 -12.34 -45.32
N ASP A 819 -14.84 -11.40 -44.57
CA ASP A 819 -15.39 -10.12 -45.05
C ASP A 819 -14.52 -8.88 -44.72
N GLY A 820 -13.35 -9.06 -44.09
CA GLY A 820 -12.31 -8.04 -43.97
C GLY A 820 -12.47 -7.01 -42.84
N LYS A 821 -13.36 -7.24 -41.86
CA LYS A 821 -13.55 -6.32 -40.72
C LYS A 821 -12.70 -6.76 -39.50
N ASN A 822 -11.64 -6.01 -39.20
CA ASN A 822 -10.73 -6.26 -38.07
C ASN A 822 -11.01 -5.28 -36.91
N SER A 823 -10.90 -5.69 -35.65
CA SER A 823 -10.93 -4.78 -34.48
C SER A 823 -9.58 -4.74 -33.74
N SER A 824 -9.13 -3.54 -33.37
CA SER A 824 -7.83 -3.28 -32.73
C SER A 824 -7.97 -2.90 -31.25
N GLY A 825 -8.70 -3.72 -30.49
CA GLY A 825 -8.97 -3.51 -29.07
C GLY A 825 -7.94 -4.14 -28.12
N TYR A 826 -7.74 -3.52 -26.96
CA TYR A 826 -6.83 -3.95 -25.90
C TYR A 826 -7.56 -4.08 -24.56
N ALA A 827 -7.10 -4.96 -23.67
CA ALA A 827 -7.56 -4.95 -22.28
C ALA A 827 -6.93 -3.76 -21.54
N ILE A 828 -5.61 -3.61 -21.65
CA ILE A 828 -4.85 -2.54 -21.00
C ILE A 828 -4.09 -1.75 -22.04
N ARG A 829 -4.19 -0.42 -21.98
CA ARG A 829 -3.44 0.49 -22.84
C ARG A 829 -2.61 1.45 -22.01
N ILE A 830 -1.32 1.60 -22.34
CA ILE A 830 -0.43 2.55 -21.64
C ILE A 830 0.08 3.59 -22.65
N MET A 831 -0.15 4.86 -22.36
CA MET A 831 0.16 5.95 -23.27
C MET A 831 0.88 7.08 -22.54
N GLU A 832 1.92 7.66 -23.12
CA GLU A 832 2.55 8.90 -22.62
C GLU A 832 2.83 8.81 -21.10
N SER A 833 3.41 7.71 -20.62
CA SER A 833 3.49 7.38 -19.19
C SER A 833 4.89 6.92 -18.79
N PHE A 834 5.26 7.16 -17.54
CA PHE A 834 6.60 6.89 -17.00
C PHE A 834 6.49 6.13 -15.67
N LYS A 835 7.28 5.06 -15.52
CA LYS A 835 7.31 4.20 -14.33
C LYS A 835 5.94 3.54 -14.10
N VAL A 836 5.59 2.63 -14.99
CA VAL A 836 4.34 1.87 -14.93
C VAL A 836 4.64 0.42 -14.56
N GLY A 837 3.98 -0.10 -13.53
CA GLY A 837 4.07 -1.51 -13.14
C GLY A 837 2.79 -2.25 -13.49
N MET A 838 2.93 -3.50 -13.91
CA MET A 838 1.85 -4.44 -14.14
C MET A 838 2.19 -5.78 -13.49
N ALA A 839 1.33 -6.29 -12.63
CA ALA A 839 1.62 -7.51 -11.87
C ALA A 839 0.40 -8.40 -11.65
N ASN A 840 0.62 -9.72 -11.61
CA ASN A 840 -0.43 -10.71 -11.33
C ASN A 840 -1.61 -10.63 -12.32
N CYS A 841 -1.35 -10.26 -13.57
CA CYS A 841 -2.40 -10.14 -14.58
C CYS A 841 -2.50 -11.41 -15.43
N ASN A 842 -3.72 -11.93 -15.62
CA ASN A 842 -4.00 -13.08 -16.49
C ASN A 842 -4.96 -12.68 -17.61
N LEU A 843 -4.40 -12.26 -18.75
CA LEU A 843 -5.16 -11.69 -19.87
C LEU A 843 -4.82 -12.42 -21.17
N GLN A 844 -5.81 -13.10 -21.72
CA GLN A 844 -5.72 -13.83 -22.99
C GLN A 844 -6.66 -13.24 -24.03
N GLY A 845 -6.47 -13.54 -25.31
CA GLY A 845 -7.33 -12.99 -26.37
C GLY A 845 -6.89 -13.29 -27.81
N TYR A 846 -7.67 -12.81 -28.78
CA TYR A 846 -7.35 -12.97 -30.20
C TYR A 846 -6.34 -11.92 -30.72
N TRP A 847 -6.51 -10.65 -30.33
CA TRP A 847 -5.56 -9.58 -30.64
C TRP A 847 -4.42 -9.55 -29.62
N GLY A 848 -4.34 -8.54 -28.77
CA GLY A 848 -3.32 -8.46 -27.73
C GLY A 848 -3.87 -7.96 -26.41
N ALA A 849 -3.43 -8.53 -25.30
CA ALA A 849 -3.81 -8.09 -23.95
C ALA A 849 -3.46 -6.61 -23.74
N THR A 850 -2.31 -6.20 -24.27
CA THR A 850 -1.78 -4.85 -24.11
C THR A 850 -1.56 -4.15 -25.44
N GLY A 851 -1.56 -2.82 -25.41
CA GLY A 851 -1.11 -1.97 -26.51
C GLY A 851 -0.62 -0.62 -25.98
N SER A 852 0.58 -0.20 -26.34
CA SER A 852 1.22 0.94 -25.68
C SER A 852 1.96 1.85 -26.66
N ASN A 853 2.14 3.12 -26.27
CA ASN A 853 2.88 4.17 -26.99
C ASN A 853 3.51 5.15 -26.01
N SER A 854 4.71 5.66 -26.28
CA SER A 854 5.30 6.72 -25.43
C SER A 854 5.47 6.30 -23.96
N VAL A 855 6.06 5.14 -23.73
CA VAL A 855 6.18 4.55 -22.37
C VAL A 855 7.62 4.43 -21.93
N LYS A 856 7.90 4.83 -20.68
CA LYS A 856 9.22 4.68 -20.03
C LYS A 856 9.13 3.84 -18.76
N GLU A 857 10.12 2.99 -18.53
CA GLU A 857 10.23 2.12 -17.34
C GLU A 857 8.95 1.33 -17.10
N TRP A 858 8.59 0.47 -18.06
CA TRP A 858 7.45 -0.43 -17.93
C TRP A 858 7.90 -1.77 -17.34
N SER A 859 7.43 -2.10 -16.14
CA SER A 859 7.67 -3.39 -15.51
C SER A 859 6.45 -4.28 -15.59
N ILE A 860 6.62 -5.54 -15.98
CA ILE A 860 5.58 -6.57 -16.06
C ILE A 860 6.09 -7.79 -15.29
N LYS A 861 5.34 -8.23 -14.27
CA LYS A 861 5.75 -9.33 -13.39
C LYS A 861 4.64 -10.33 -13.14
N ASN A 862 4.98 -11.60 -12.92
CA ASN A 862 4.04 -12.63 -12.44
C ASN A 862 2.75 -12.70 -13.27
N SER A 863 2.84 -12.51 -14.58
CA SER A 863 1.68 -12.28 -15.44
C SER A 863 1.64 -13.25 -16.61
N THR A 864 0.42 -13.61 -17.01
CA THR A 864 0.12 -14.49 -18.14
C THR A 864 -0.59 -13.69 -19.22
N LEU A 865 0.11 -13.41 -20.32
CA LEU A 865 -0.35 -12.49 -21.37
C LEU A 865 -0.23 -13.13 -22.74
N ASN A 866 -1.12 -12.79 -23.68
CA ASN A 866 -0.97 -13.21 -25.08
C ASN A 866 -0.18 -12.23 -25.94
N ARG A 867 0.06 -10.99 -25.48
CA ARG A 867 0.84 -9.98 -26.21
C ARG A 867 1.31 -8.84 -25.32
N ILE A 868 2.59 -8.49 -25.44
CA ILE A 868 3.17 -7.24 -24.93
C ILE A 868 3.46 -6.35 -26.13
N ASP A 869 2.72 -5.27 -26.31
CA ASP A 869 2.81 -4.47 -27.53
C ASP A 869 3.10 -3.01 -27.26
N VAL A 870 4.18 -2.52 -27.87
CA VAL A 870 4.60 -1.13 -27.83
C VAL A 870 4.83 -0.66 -29.26
N HIS A 871 3.93 0.17 -29.79
CA HIS A 871 3.99 0.50 -31.22
C HIS A 871 5.09 1.51 -31.54
N ASN A 872 5.35 2.46 -30.64
CA ASN A 872 6.36 3.48 -30.87
C ASN A 872 6.77 4.21 -29.58
N TYR A 873 7.99 4.75 -29.62
CA TYR A 873 8.57 5.71 -28.70
C TYR A 873 8.64 5.21 -27.25
N PHE A 874 9.49 4.23 -26.97
CA PHE A 874 9.63 3.70 -25.61
C PHE A 874 11.07 3.61 -25.12
N ARG A 875 11.23 3.44 -23.81
CA ARG A 875 12.53 3.18 -23.18
C ARG A 875 12.38 2.34 -21.93
N ASP A 876 13.23 1.35 -21.78
CA ASP A 876 13.34 0.49 -20.59
C ASP A 876 12.06 -0.31 -20.28
N ILE A 877 12.05 -1.59 -20.66
CA ILE A 877 10.96 -2.54 -20.37
C ILE A 877 11.53 -3.74 -19.64
N ASN A 878 10.94 -4.12 -18.52
CA ASN A 878 11.33 -5.27 -17.73
C ASN A 878 10.18 -6.25 -17.64
N ILE A 879 10.42 -7.50 -18.05
CA ILE A 879 9.48 -8.61 -18.03
C ILE A 879 10.12 -9.72 -17.21
N GLU A 880 9.43 -10.16 -16.16
CA GLU A 880 9.98 -11.11 -15.19
C GLU A 880 8.92 -12.10 -14.73
N ASN A 881 9.27 -13.38 -14.63
CA ASN A 881 8.37 -14.43 -14.13
C ASN A 881 7.00 -14.43 -14.84
N CYS A 882 7.00 -14.36 -16.17
CA CYS A 882 5.77 -14.28 -16.96
C CYS A 882 5.57 -15.52 -17.84
N VAL A 883 4.33 -15.72 -18.29
CA VAL A 883 3.99 -16.64 -19.38
C VAL A 883 3.44 -15.83 -20.54
N ILE A 884 4.06 -15.93 -21.71
CA ILE A 884 3.69 -15.16 -22.90
C ILE A 884 3.25 -16.12 -24.01
N TYR A 885 2.01 -15.97 -24.46
CA TYR A 885 1.42 -16.78 -25.53
C TYR A 885 1.57 -16.12 -26.91
N ASP A 886 1.61 -16.95 -27.96
CA ASP A 886 1.42 -16.70 -29.39
C ASP A 886 1.99 -15.39 -30.01
N TRP A 887 1.51 -14.19 -29.65
CA TRP A 887 2.00 -12.95 -30.28
C TRP A 887 3.37 -12.49 -29.77
N GLY A 888 3.78 -12.93 -28.58
CA GLY A 888 5.06 -12.53 -28.01
C GLY A 888 5.13 -11.03 -27.66
N ILE A 889 6.31 -10.44 -27.89
CA ILE A 889 6.62 -9.03 -27.60
C ILE A 889 6.75 -8.26 -28.93
N ASN A 890 5.91 -7.27 -29.13
CA ASN A 890 5.97 -6.39 -30.30
C ASN A 890 6.60 -5.04 -29.93
N LEU A 891 7.71 -4.70 -30.58
CA LEU A 891 8.52 -3.52 -30.28
C LEU A 891 8.68 -2.64 -31.50
N GLY A 892 8.11 -1.44 -31.44
CA GLY A 892 8.40 -0.35 -32.37
C GLY A 892 9.71 0.38 -32.06
N TYR A 893 9.82 1.64 -32.46
CA TYR A 893 11.00 2.44 -32.15
C TYR A 893 11.12 2.72 -30.64
N GLY A 894 12.34 2.59 -30.13
CA GLY A 894 12.67 2.84 -28.74
C GLY A 894 14.16 2.68 -28.47
N THR A 895 14.57 3.01 -27.25
CA THR A 895 15.96 2.96 -26.75
C THR A 895 16.03 2.28 -25.38
N GLY A 896 17.18 2.30 -24.71
CA GLY A 896 17.35 1.66 -23.41
C GLY A 896 17.42 0.14 -23.49
N LYS A 897 16.96 -0.55 -22.44
CA LYS A 897 17.03 -2.02 -22.30
C LYS A 897 15.64 -2.65 -22.25
N VAL A 898 15.43 -3.70 -23.03
CA VAL A 898 14.30 -4.63 -22.84
C VAL A 898 14.86 -5.89 -22.21
N SER A 899 14.52 -6.13 -20.94
CA SER A 899 14.96 -7.30 -20.18
C SER A 899 13.81 -8.28 -20.03
N VAL A 900 14.02 -9.54 -20.41
CA VAL A 900 13.09 -10.65 -20.23
C VAL A 900 13.78 -11.71 -19.40
N LYS A 901 13.20 -12.05 -18.24
CA LYS A 901 13.80 -12.97 -17.28
C LYS A 901 12.79 -13.98 -16.75
N ASP A 902 13.24 -15.20 -16.51
CA ASP A 902 12.45 -16.24 -15.84
C ASP A 902 11.09 -16.43 -16.50
N THR A 903 11.03 -16.33 -17.83
CA THR A 903 9.79 -16.21 -18.59
C THR A 903 9.62 -17.39 -19.53
N THR A 904 8.41 -17.91 -19.62
CA THR A 904 8.05 -18.98 -20.56
C THR A 904 7.29 -18.39 -21.75
N PHE A 905 7.74 -18.68 -22.96
CA PHE A 905 7.00 -18.42 -24.19
C PHE A 905 6.31 -19.69 -24.65
N ILE A 906 5.02 -19.60 -24.97
CA ILE A 906 4.22 -20.74 -25.42
C ILE A 906 3.57 -20.40 -26.75
N HIS A 907 3.83 -21.20 -27.78
CA HIS A 907 3.26 -21.04 -29.12
C HIS A 907 2.51 -22.31 -29.52
N TYR A 908 1.18 -22.22 -29.62
CA TYR A 908 0.30 -23.29 -30.05
C TYR A 908 -0.22 -23.02 -31.48
N MET A 909 -0.55 -24.05 -32.26
CA MET A 909 -1.06 -23.96 -33.63
C MET A 909 -2.45 -23.30 -33.69
N ASN A 910 -2.53 -22.00 -33.43
CA ASN A 910 -3.66 -21.19 -33.86
C ASN A 910 -3.28 -20.47 -35.17
N PRO A 911 -3.75 -20.94 -36.34
CA PRO A 911 -3.44 -20.32 -37.63
C PRO A 911 -3.97 -18.87 -37.74
N ASN A 912 -4.82 -18.42 -36.81
CA ASN A 912 -5.37 -17.08 -36.76
C ASN A 912 -4.59 -16.11 -35.86
N LEU A 913 -3.60 -16.58 -35.08
CA LEU A 913 -2.77 -15.74 -34.21
C LEU A 913 -1.44 -15.42 -34.93
N GLY A 914 -1.14 -14.13 -35.09
CA GLY A 914 -0.14 -13.62 -36.04
C GLY A 914 1.32 -13.67 -35.60
N GLY A 915 1.67 -14.40 -34.54
CA GLY A 915 3.02 -14.44 -33.99
C GLY A 915 3.68 -15.81 -34.08
N ARG A 916 4.76 -15.90 -34.87
CA ARG A 916 5.74 -17.01 -34.81
C ARG A 916 7.10 -16.48 -34.39
N THR A 917 7.10 -15.67 -33.33
CA THR A 917 8.30 -15.02 -32.82
C THR A 917 8.16 -14.66 -31.35
N LEU A 918 9.27 -14.69 -30.61
CA LEU A 918 9.34 -14.15 -29.25
C LEU A 918 9.30 -12.62 -29.28
N VAL A 919 10.06 -12.01 -30.20
CA VAL A 919 10.10 -10.55 -30.42
C VAL A 919 9.81 -10.23 -31.87
N ASN A 920 8.83 -9.36 -32.11
CA ASN A 920 8.61 -8.74 -33.40
C ASN A 920 9.10 -7.28 -33.37
N LEU A 921 10.09 -6.96 -34.20
CA LEU A 921 10.51 -5.59 -34.45
C LEU A 921 9.54 -4.97 -35.46
N ASN A 922 8.70 -4.07 -34.97
CA ASN A 922 7.67 -3.41 -35.76
C ASN A 922 8.23 -2.16 -36.43
N ASN A 923 8.31 -2.15 -37.76
CA ASN A 923 8.81 -1.01 -38.52
C ASN A 923 7.69 -0.13 -39.14
N THR A 924 6.42 -0.37 -38.82
CA THR A 924 5.27 0.36 -39.41
C THR A 924 5.32 1.88 -39.16
N TYR A 925 6.11 2.34 -38.18
CA TYR A 925 6.34 3.75 -37.85
C TYR A 925 7.64 4.31 -38.45
N GLY A 926 8.30 3.54 -39.33
CA GLY A 926 9.50 3.92 -40.07
C GLY A 926 10.83 3.75 -39.33
N LEU A 927 10.81 3.39 -38.05
CA LEU A 927 12.00 3.10 -37.24
C LEU A 927 11.76 1.82 -36.42
N ILE A 928 12.85 1.15 -36.03
CA ILE A 928 12.82 -0.07 -35.20
C ILE A 928 13.49 0.17 -33.85
N TYR A 929 13.27 -0.74 -32.89
CA TYR A 929 13.99 -0.74 -31.62
C TYR A 929 15.51 -0.87 -31.84
N SER A 930 16.29 -0.01 -31.18
CA SER A 930 17.74 0.10 -31.37
C SER A 930 18.56 -0.01 -30.08
N GLY A 931 17.92 -0.46 -28.99
CA GLY A 931 18.51 -0.63 -27.66
C GLY A 931 19.16 -2.00 -27.45
N THR A 932 19.04 -2.53 -26.23
CA THR A 932 19.54 -3.86 -25.86
C THR A 932 18.40 -4.81 -25.47
N LEU A 933 18.29 -5.95 -26.14
CA LEU A 933 17.48 -7.08 -25.74
C LEU A 933 18.31 -8.02 -24.85
N HIS A 934 17.83 -8.28 -23.65
CA HIS A 934 18.46 -9.20 -22.69
C HIS A 934 17.47 -10.29 -22.31
N PHE A 935 17.82 -11.54 -22.60
CA PHE A 935 17.06 -12.73 -22.24
C PHE A 935 17.86 -13.55 -21.23
N GLU A 936 17.26 -13.90 -20.11
CA GLU A 936 17.89 -14.75 -19.09
C GLU A 936 16.90 -15.75 -18.51
N ASN A 937 17.28 -17.03 -18.47
CA ASN A 937 16.43 -18.10 -17.95
C ASN A 937 15.06 -18.17 -18.66
N ILE A 938 15.10 -18.47 -19.97
CA ILE A 938 13.92 -18.48 -20.82
C ILE A 938 13.58 -19.90 -21.22
N ASN A 939 12.31 -20.27 -21.10
CA ASN A 939 11.78 -21.51 -21.64
C ASN A 939 10.89 -21.20 -22.84
N VAL A 940 11.06 -21.93 -23.94
CA VAL A 940 10.24 -21.80 -25.14
C VAL A 940 9.57 -23.13 -25.43
N ILE A 941 8.25 -23.15 -25.44
CA ILE A 941 7.44 -24.32 -25.77
C ILE A 941 6.78 -24.05 -27.11
N LYS A 942 7.08 -24.89 -28.12
CA LYS A 942 6.53 -24.77 -29.48
C LYS A 942 5.96 -26.10 -29.98
N GLU A 943 5.06 -26.00 -30.96
CA GLU A 943 4.60 -27.10 -31.82
C GLU A 943 5.40 -27.15 -33.16
N ASP A 944 4.94 -27.96 -34.13
CA ASP A 944 5.60 -28.25 -35.42
C ASP A 944 5.61 -27.07 -36.42
N ASN A 945 6.17 -25.92 -36.03
CA ASN A 945 6.39 -24.78 -36.92
C ASN A 945 7.69 -24.04 -36.58
N ASP A 946 8.31 -23.45 -37.61
CA ASP A 946 9.42 -22.52 -37.43
C ASP A 946 9.01 -21.36 -36.50
N ILE A 947 9.84 -21.10 -35.49
CA ILE A 947 9.72 -19.95 -34.60
C ILE A 947 11.01 -19.13 -34.61
N SER A 948 10.89 -17.82 -34.39
CA SER A 948 12.04 -16.92 -34.29
C SER A 948 12.20 -16.28 -32.92
N LEU A 949 13.43 -16.01 -32.50
CA LEU A 949 13.68 -15.15 -31.34
C LEU A 949 13.35 -13.70 -31.71
N ILE A 950 13.89 -13.23 -32.84
CA ILE A 950 13.64 -11.88 -33.37
C ILE A 950 13.13 -11.99 -34.81
N LYS A 951 12.00 -11.37 -35.07
CA LYS A 951 11.43 -11.19 -36.40
C LYS A 951 11.43 -9.72 -36.78
N LEU A 952 11.73 -9.42 -38.04
CA LEU A 952 11.53 -8.09 -38.62
C LEU A 952 10.96 -8.25 -40.03
N ASN A 953 9.72 -7.81 -40.19
CA ASN A 953 9.07 -7.64 -41.48
C ASN A 953 9.23 -6.19 -41.91
N TYR A 954 10.05 -5.93 -42.93
CA TYR A 954 10.28 -4.59 -43.41
C TYR A 954 9.21 -4.18 -44.42
N VAL A 955 8.38 -3.21 -44.05
CA VAL A 955 7.48 -2.53 -44.98
C VAL A 955 8.14 -1.26 -45.51
N ALA A 956 8.37 -1.18 -46.82
CA ALA A 956 8.92 0.01 -47.48
C ALA A 956 7.80 1.03 -47.74
N GLY A 957 7.79 2.15 -47.02
CA GLY A 957 6.95 3.30 -47.35
C GLY A 957 7.79 4.43 -47.95
N ASP A 958 7.26 5.17 -48.93
CA ASP A 958 7.94 6.30 -49.59
C ASP A 958 8.38 7.43 -48.63
N ASN A 959 7.83 7.47 -47.42
CA ASN A 959 8.11 8.45 -46.36
C ASN A 959 8.96 7.90 -45.19
N VAL A 960 9.41 6.66 -45.26
CA VAL A 960 10.33 6.09 -44.26
C VAL A 960 11.74 6.52 -44.66
N PRO A 961 12.49 7.24 -43.81
CA PRO A 961 13.89 7.54 -44.12
C PRO A 961 14.60 6.24 -44.46
N ARG A 962 15.26 6.18 -45.62
CA ARG A 962 16.18 5.08 -46.03
C ARG A 962 17.44 5.07 -45.15
N ALA A 963 17.25 5.23 -43.84
CA ALA A 963 18.28 5.26 -42.84
C ALA A 963 18.75 3.82 -42.57
N LYS A 964 20.05 3.66 -42.35
CA LYS A 964 20.65 2.40 -41.93
C LYS A 964 19.93 1.91 -40.66
N LEU A 965 19.25 0.77 -40.74
CA LEU A 965 18.57 0.19 -39.59
C LEU A 965 19.61 -0.42 -38.66
N LYS A 966 19.61 0.01 -37.41
CA LYS A 966 20.42 -0.59 -36.35
C LYS A 966 19.56 -1.61 -35.60
N LEU A 967 19.94 -2.88 -35.68
CA LEU A 967 19.32 -3.92 -34.85
C LEU A 967 19.71 -3.75 -33.38
N PRO A 968 18.86 -4.19 -32.45
CA PRO A 968 19.19 -4.15 -31.04
C PRO A 968 20.40 -5.03 -30.74
N ASN A 969 21.20 -4.62 -29.76
CA ASN A 969 22.18 -5.52 -29.15
C ASN A 969 21.42 -6.68 -28.52
N LEU A 970 21.89 -7.91 -28.70
CA LEU A 970 21.23 -9.10 -28.18
C LEU A 970 22.15 -9.82 -27.19
N THR A 971 21.65 -10.06 -25.99
CA THR A 971 22.24 -10.97 -25.01
C THR A 971 21.22 -12.04 -24.65
N VAL A 972 21.61 -13.31 -24.78
CA VAL A 972 20.80 -14.47 -24.33
C VAL A 972 21.63 -15.32 -23.39
N LYS A 973 21.06 -15.69 -22.26
CA LYS A 973 21.67 -16.56 -21.25
C LYS A 973 20.66 -17.59 -20.76
N ASN A 974 21.02 -18.87 -20.76
CA ASN A 974 20.16 -19.94 -20.24
C ASN A 974 18.79 -19.97 -20.92
N MET A 975 18.76 -20.33 -22.20
CA MET A 975 17.51 -20.50 -22.96
C MET A 975 17.33 -21.98 -23.31
N GLU A 976 16.19 -22.53 -22.89
CA GLU A 976 15.76 -23.89 -23.20
C GLU A 976 14.60 -23.82 -24.20
N ILE A 977 14.66 -24.62 -25.26
CA ILE A 977 13.59 -24.71 -26.25
C ILE A 977 13.14 -26.16 -26.31
N ARG A 978 11.84 -26.38 -26.12
CA ARG A 978 11.18 -27.68 -26.18
C ARG A 978 10.22 -27.71 -27.37
N ASN A 979 10.41 -28.71 -28.22
CA ASN A 979 9.46 -29.05 -29.26
C ASN A 979 8.55 -30.16 -28.75
N ASN A 980 7.25 -29.89 -28.64
CA ASN A 980 6.29 -30.89 -28.15
C ASN A 980 5.85 -31.89 -29.22
N MET A 981 6.34 -31.76 -30.46
CA MET A 981 5.94 -32.57 -31.61
C MET A 981 7.18 -32.99 -32.45
N ALA A 982 7.09 -34.12 -33.16
CA ALA A 982 8.22 -34.76 -33.86
C ALA A 982 8.41 -34.21 -35.29
N SER A 983 8.93 -32.99 -35.43
CA SER A 983 9.25 -32.40 -36.75
C SER A 983 10.61 -31.69 -36.82
N ASP A 984 11.09 -31.53 -38.06
CA ASP A 984 12.25 -30.73 -38.49
C ASP A 984 12.07 -29.20 -38.32
N SER A 985 11.15 -28.75 -37.46
CA SER A 985 10.82 -27.33 -37.33
C SER A 985 11.93 -26.54 -36.63
N LYS A 986 12.32 -25.41 -37.24
CA LYS A 986 13.54 -24.69 -36.89
C LYS A 986 13.32 -23.64 -35.81
N PHE A 987 14.35 -23.41 -35.00
CA PHE A 987 14.44 -22.19 -34.19
C PHE A 987 15.39 -21.19 -34.85
N LEU A 988 14.85 -20.04 -35.25
CA LEU A 988 15.57 -18.96 -35.93
C LEU A 988 16.01 -17.88 -34.93
N ILE A 989 17.29 -17.50 -34.86
CA ILE A 989 17.66 -16.32 -34.04
C ILE A 989 17.09 -15.04 -34.67
N TYR A 990 17.27 -14.87 -35.98
CA TYR A 990 16.70 -13.77 -36.75
C TYR A 990 15.90 -14.25 -37.96
N ASN A 991 14.71 -13.69 -38.14
CA ASN A 991 13.84 -13.91 -39.30
C ASN A 991 13.48 -12.59 -39.98
N PHE A 992 13.94 -12.42 -41.23
CA PHE A 992 13.83 -11.20 -42.02
C PHE A 992 12.96 -11.41 -43.26
N SER A 993 12.06 -10.47 -43.55
CA SER A 993 11.31 -10.44 -44.82
C SER A 993 11.03 -9.01 -45.31
N GLY A 994 10.82 -8.84 -46.62
CA GLY A 994 10.29 -7.58 -47.21
C GLY A 994 11.32 -6.49 -47.60
N PHE A 995 12.62 -6.76 -47.59
CA PHE A 995 13.64 -5.72 -47.83
C PHE A 995 13.93 -5.48 -49.32
N THR A 996 14.00 -4.22 -49.73
CA THR A 996 14.58 -3.81 -51.02
C THR A 996 15.65 -2.73 -50.78
N ASN A 997 16.88 -2.95 -51.25
CA ASN A 997 17.98 -1.97 -51.30
C ASN A 997 18.39 -1.29 -49.95
N SER A 998 18.14 -1.92 -48.80
CA SER A 998 18.52 -1.39 -47.47
C SER A 998 19.66 -2.20 -46.84
N SER A 999 20.51 -1.53 -46.02
CA SER A 999 21.56 -2.20 -45.23
C SER A 999 21.14 -2.32 -43.77
N ILE A 1000 21.29 -3.51 -43.19
CA ILE A 1000 21.01 -3.80 -41.78
C ILE A 1000 22.33 -3.94 -41.05
N ASN A 1001 22.51 -3.16 -39.99
CA ASN A 1001 23.71 -3.20 -39.16
C ASN A 1001 23.47 -4.00 -37.89
N ILE A 1002 24.28 -5.04 -37.68
CA ILE A 1002 24.35 -5.82 -36.44
C ILE A 1002 25.60 -5.39 -35.68
N HIS A 1003 25.44 -4.88 -34.45
CA HIS A 1003 26.54 -4.40 -33.62
C HIS A 1003 27.06 -5.46 -32.64
N LYS A 1004 26.16 -6.11 -31.90
CA LYS A 1004 26.53 -7.06 -30.85
C LYS A 1004 25.49 -8.18 -30.67
N ILE A 1005 25.96 -9.42 -30.69
CA ILE A 1005 25.20 -10.63 -30.35
C ILE A 1005 26.05 -11.45 -29.37
N GLU A 1006 25.50 -11.77 -28.19
CA GLU A 1006 26.09 -12.66 -27.19
C GLU A 1006 25.08 -13.76 -26.85
N LEU A 1007 25.43 -15.02 -27.11
CA LEU A 1007 24.61 -16.19 -26.79
C LEU A 1007 25.40 -17.10 -25.85
N ASN A 1008 24.86 -17.37 -24.66
CA ASN A 1008 25.50 -18.23 -23.64
C ASN A 1008 24.48 -19.25 -23.11
N ASP A 1009 24.91 -20.50 -22.91
CA ASP A 1009 24.10 -21.58 -22.35
C ASP A 1009 22.73 -21.74 -23.06
N PHE A 1010 22.78 -22.11 -24.34
CA PHE A 1010 21.60 -22.32 -25.18
C PHE A 1010 21.44 -23.82 -25.45
N SER A 1011 20.36 -24.44 -24.97
CA SER A 1011 20.11 -25.87 -25.13
C SER A 1011 18.92 -26.09 -26.05
N TYR A 1012 19.18 -26.66 -27.22
CA TYR A 1012 18.16 -27.11 -28.16
C TYR A 1012 18.52 -28.50 -28.70
N LEU A 1013 17.54 -29.38 -28.80
CA LEU A 1013 17.76 -30.79 -29.13
C LEU A 1013 17.96 -31.07 -30.63
N GLN A 1014 17.66 -30.14 -31.55
CA GLN A 1014 17.86 -30.30 -33.01
C GLN A 1014 17.81 -28.94 -33.77
N ASP A 1015 18.85 -28.55 -34.51
CA ASP A 1015 18.91 -27.44 -35.50
C ASP A 1015 18.54 -26.00 -35.07
N ILE A 1016 19.51 -25.25 -34.53
CA ILE A 1016 19.45 -23.78 -34.40
C ILE A 1016 19.92 -23.13 -35.70
N HIS A 1017 19.07 -22.31 -36.32
CA HIS A 1017 19.42 -21.53 -37.50
C HIS A 1017 19.59 -20.05 -37.14
N TYR A 1018 20.71 -19.44 -37.54
CA TYR A 1018 21.01 -18.07 -37.13
C TYR A 1018 20.22 -17.02 -37.91
N PHE A 1019 19.97 -17.26 -39.21
CA PHE A 1019 19.34 -16.28 -40.09
C PHE A 1019 18.43 -16.93 -41.14
N LYS A 1020 17.24 -16.36 -41.34
CA LYS A 1020 16.37 -16.59 -42.50
C LYS A 1020 16.03 -15.25 -43.15
N ALA A 1021 16.15 -15.16 -44.47
CA ALA A 1021 15.83 -13.95 -45.24
C ALA A 1021 15.04 -14.29 -46.50
N ASP A 1022 13.72 -14.11 -46.46
CA ASP A 1022 12.84 -14.44 -47.57
C ASP A 1022 12.59 -13.20 -48.46
N GLY A 1023 12.79 -13.34 -49.78
CA GLY A 1023 12.40 -12.34 -50.80
C GLY A 1023 13.13 -10.98 -50.75
N SER A 1024 14.33 -10.91 -50.17
CA SER A 1024 15.01 -9.67 -49.82
C SER A 1024 16.18 -9.30 -50.75
N LYS A 1025 16.26 -8.05 -51.23
CA LYS A 1025 17.36 -7.50 -52.08
C LYS A 1025 18.31 -6.55 -51.30
N GLY A 1026 18.64 -6.88 -50.05
CA GLY A 1026 19.42 -6.03 -49.14
C GLY A 1026 20.75 -6.64 -48.70
N ALA A 1027 21.63 -5.83 -48.10
CA ALA A 1027 22.92 -6.28 -47.56
C ALA A 1027 22.92 -6.30 -46.02
N ILE A 1028 23.38 -7.40 -45.41
CA ILE A 1028 23.61 -7.48 -43.96
C ILE A 1028 25.08 -7.12 -43.68
N GLN A 1029 25.32 -6.21 -42.74
CA GLN A 1029 26.65 -5.76 -42.34
C GLN A 1029 26.88 -5.99 -40.84
N PHE A 1030 27.96 -6.70 -40.51
CA PHE A 1030 28.43 -6.83 -39.13
C PHE A 1030 29.42 -5.70 -38.84
N ILE A 1031 29.11 -4.89 -37.82
CA ILE A 1031 29.94 -3.75 -37.43
C ILE A 1031 30.56 -4.04 -36.06
N ARG A 1032 31.87 -3.92 -35.97
CA ARG A 1032 32.61 -4.12 -34.71
C ARG A 1032 32.90 -2.77 -34.06
N ASP A 1033 32.43 -2.58 -32.83
CA ASP A 1033 32.81 -1.42 -32.01
C ASP A 1033 34.25 -1.60 -31.52
N THR A 1034 35.11 -0.63 -31.82
CA THR A 1034 36.47 -0.55 -31.28
C THR A 1034 36.55 0.63 -30.31
N THR A 1035 37.41 0.54 -29.30
CA THR A 1035 37.50 1.46 -28.14
C THR A 1035 37.91 2.89 -28.54
N ASP A 1036 38.29 3.08 -29.79
CA ASP A 1036 38.89 4.25 -30.43
C ASP A 1036 37.92 5.01 -31.36
N GLY A 1037 36.64 4.62 -31.40
CA GLY A 1037 35.57 5.39 -32.08
C GLY A 1037 35.62 5.36 -33.61
N GLN A 1038 36.49 4.54 -34.20
CA GLN A 1038 36.55 4.28 -35.65
C GLN A 1038 35.70 3.05 -35.99
N MET A 1039 34.74 3.21 -36.93
CA MET A 1039 33.94 2.09 -37.44
C MET A 1039 34.71 1.35 -38.54
N TYR A 1040 35.08 0.10 -38.30
CA TYR A 1040 35.57 -0.80 -39.34
C TYR A 1040 34.38 -1.62 -39.88
N SER A 1041 34.06 -1.48 -41.18
CA SER A 1041 33.06 -2.32 -41.84
C SER A 1041 33.63 -3.72 -42.06
N GLY A 1042 33.09 -4.73 -41.38
CA GLY A 1042 33.24 -6.13 -41.79
C GLY A 1042 32.43 -6.44 -43.04
N GLN A 1043 32.79 -7.54 -43.72
CA GLN A 1043 32.29 -8.02 -45.02
C GLN A 1043 30.82 -7.64 -45.34
N VAL A 1044 30.61 -6.96 -46.48
CA VAL A 1044 29.26 -6.68 -47.02
C VAL A 1044 28.78 -7.93 -47.73
N ILE A 1045 27.71 -8.57 -47.24
CA ILE A 1045 27.04 -9.67 -47.96
C ILE A 1045 26.12 -9.01 -49.01
N THR A 1046 26.59 -8.87 -50.24
CA THR A 1046 25.91 -8.07 -51.28
C THR A 1046 24.91 -8.83 -52.16
N ASP A 1047 24.86 -10.16 -52.14
CA ASP A 1047 23.96 -10.94 -53.00
C ASP A 1047 23.38 -12.17 -52.28
N ILE A 1048 22.16 -12.06 -51.77
CA ILE A 1048 21.34 -13.22 -51.40
C ILE A 1048 20.40 -13.48 -52.58
N SER A 1049 20.86 -14.27 -53.56
CA SER A 1049 20.04 -14.71 -54.69
C SER A 1049 19.23 -15.95 -54.30
N TYR A 1050 17.93 -15.89 -54.55
CA TYR A 1050 16.89 -16.93 -54.53
C TYR A 1050 17.26 -18.36 -54.08
N SER A 1051 16.42 -18.85 -53.16
CA SER A 1051 16.27 -20.21 -52.61
C SER A 1051 17.41 -20.72 -51.71
N ASN A 1052 17.07 -20.88 -50.42
CA ASN A 1052 17.74 -21.71 -49.42
C ASN A 1052 19.24 -21.44 -49.21
N VAL A 1053 19.57 -20.36 -48.50
CA VAL A 1053 20.81 -20.31 -47.72
C VAL A 1053 20.43 -20.56 -46.26
N ASP A 1054 20.29 -21.83 -45.90
CA ASP A 1054 20.44 -22.26 -44.52
C ASP A 1054 21.94 -22.19 -44.21
N PHE A 1055 22.34 -21.41 -43.21
CA PHE A 1055 23.63 -21.63 -42.55
C PHE A 1055 23.51 -22.92 -41.73
N LEU A 1056 23.56 -24.07 -42.41
CA LEU A 1056 23.68 -25.38 -41.78
C LEU A 1056 25.06 -25.43 -41.11
N GLY A 1057 25.08 -25.54 -39.79
CA GLY A 1057 26.30 -25.92 -39.07
C GLY A 1057 26.21 -27.42 -38.77
N ASP A 1058 26.71 -28.32 -39.63
CA ASP A 1058 28.08 -28.87 -39.59
C ASP A 1058 29.20 -28.01 -40.21
N ALA A 1059 29.34 -26.77 -39.78
CA ALA A 1059 30.49 -25.95 -40.13
C ALA A 1059 31.65 -26.29 -39.19
N VAL A 1060 32.40 -27.31 -39.59
CA VAL A 1060 33.78 -27.59 -39.21
C VAL A 1060 34.55 -26.27 -38.98
N LEU A 1061 35.32 -26.22 -37.89
CA LEU A 1061 36.43 -25.29 -37.68
C LEU A 1061 37.14 -24.98 -39.01
N GLY A 1062 36.89 -23.80 -39.59
CA GLY A 1062 37.63 -23.31 -40.77
C GLY A 1062 36.86 -23.11 -42.07
N THR A 1063 35.61 -22.67 -42.07
CA THR A 1063 34.95 -22.25 -43.33
C THR A 1063 35.52 -20.91 -43.84
N LEU A 1064 36.36 -20.99 -44.86
CA LEU A 1064 36.77 -19.85 -45.69
C LEU A 1064 35.57 -19.28 -46.45
N ILE A 1065 35.35 -17.97 -46.39
CA ILE A 1065 34.44 -17.27 -47.32
C ILE A 1065 35.30 -16.55 -48.37
N THR A 1066 35.30 -17.06 -49.60
CA THR A 1066 35.89 -16.38 -50.77
C THR A 1066 34.86 -15.47 -51.42
N ASN A 1067 35.27 -14.26 -51.81
CA ASN A 1067 34.44 -13.41 -52.67
C ASN A 1067 34.54 -13.83 -54.15
N ALA A 1068 33.71 -13.24 -55.02
CA ALA A 1068 33.68 -13.50 -56.46
C ALA A 1068 34.99 -13.15 -57.22
N SER A 1069 36.02 -12.65 -56.52
CA SER A 1069 37.36 -12.37 -57.05
C SER A 1069 38.45 -13.28 -56.48
N GLY A 1070 38.10 -14.31 -55.71
CA GLY A 1070 39.03 -15.33 -55.22
C GLY A 1070 39.95 -14.90 -54.07
N ASN A 1071 39.70 -13.77 -53.42
CA ASN A 1071 40.49 -13.35 -52.25
C ASN A 1071 39.90 -13.92 -50.95
N VAL A 1072 40.79 -14.48 -50.12
CA VAL A 1072 40.49 -15.10 -48.82
C VAL A 1072 40.45 -14.03 -47.73
N ILE A 1073 39.37 -13.97 -46.94
CA ILE A 1073 39.27 -13.10 -45.76
C ILE A 1073 39.16 -13.99 -44.51
N GLN A 1074 40.10 -13.83 -43.58
CA GLN A 1074 40.18 -14.56 -42.32
C GLN A 1074 39.43 -13.78 -41.23
N LEU A 1075 38.38 -14.36 -40.64
CA LEU A 1075 37.76 -13.80 -39.43
C LEU A 1075 38.66 -14.12 -38.24
N THR A 1076 39.39 -13.11 -37.73
CA THR A 1076 40.25 -13.29 -36.56
C THR A 1076 39.40 -13.09 -35.29
N PRO A 1077 39.31 -14.07 -34.38
CA PRO A 1077 38.65 -13.87 -33.10
C PRO A 1077 39.48 -12.90 -32.26
N THR A 1078 38.88 -11.81 -31.80
CA THR A 1078 39.52 -10.94 -30.82
C THR A 1078 39.16 -11.40 -29.41
N SER A 1079 40.11 -12.12 -28.82
CA SER A 1079 40.59 -12.09 -27.43
C SER A 1079 39.65 -11.91 -26.22
N SER A 1080 38.32 -11.98 -26.34
CA SER A 1080 37.43 -12.03 -25.17
C SER A 1080 36.16 -12.88 -25.34
N ALA A 1081 35.95 -13.54 -26.49
CA ALA A 1081 34.96 -14.61 -26.60
C ALA A 1081 35.64 -15.94 -26.27
N ARG A 1082 35.66 -16.34 -24.99
CA ARG A 1082 36.01 -17.70 -24.60
C ARG A 1082 34.86 -18.63 -24.99
N PHE A 1083 34.86 -19.10 -26.23
CA PHE A 1083 34.14 -20.32 -26.59
C PHE A 1083 34.75 -21.47 -25.79
N ARG A 1084 34.05 -21.96 -24.77
CA ARG A 1084 34.23 -23.34 -24.31
C ARG A 1084 33.33 -24.22 -25.16
N SER A 1085 33.79 -24.53 -26.37
CA SER A 1085 33.32 -25.75 -27.04
C SER A 1085 33.99 -26.91 -26.31
N TYR A 1086 33.24 -27.66 -25.50
CA TYR A 1086 33.67 -29.00 -25.12
C TYR A 1086 33.48 -29.91 -26.33
N LEU A 1087 34.44 -29.86 -27.26
CA LEU A 1087 34.70 -30.96 -28.17
C LEU A 1087 35.79 -31.78 -27.51
N PHE A 1088 35.49 -33.07 -27.35
CA PHE A 1088 36.50 -34.09 -27.12
C PHE A 1088 37.69 -33.85 -28.05
N ASN A 1089 38.88 -34.04 -27.51
CA ASN A 1089 40.10 -34.00 -28.29
C ASN A 1089 40.04 -35.16 -29.32
N ASP A 1090 39.76 -34.84 -30.59
CA ASP A 1090 39.67 -35.77 -31.74
C ASP A 1090 40.97 -36.56 -32.01
N SER A 1091 41.98 -36.44 -31.15
CA SER A 1091 43.20 -37.24 -31.21
C SER A 1091 43.07 -38.64 -30.59
N ILE A 1092 41.99 -38.96 -29.87
CA ILE A 1092 41.78 -40.30 -29.25
C ILE A 1092 40.77 -41.16 -30.04
N ALA A 1093 39.80 -40.54 -30.71
CA ALA A 1093 38.76 -41.23 -31.47
C ALA A 1093 39.27 -41.95 -32.74
N THR A 1094 40.49 -41.66 -33.18
CA THR A 1094 41.12 -42.33 -34.33
C THR A 1094 41.80 -43.66 -34.00
N SER A 1095 41.72 -44.13 -32.74
CA SER A 1095 42.40 -45.36 -32.28
C SER A 1095 41.50 -46.46 -31.70
N LEU A 1096 40.17 -46.29 -31.70
CA LEU A 1096 39.21 -47.29 -31.20
C LEU A 1096 38.22 -47.69 -32.30
N GLU A 1097 37.96 -48.98 -32.46
CA GLU A 1097 37.01 -49.50 -33.46
C GLU A 1097 35.57 -49.07 -33.14
N SER A 1098 34.74 -48.91 -34.18
CA SER A 1098 33.46 -48.19 -34.15
C SER A 1098 32.46 -48.68 -33.10
N GLU A 1099 32.47 -49.96 -32.75
CA GLU A 1099 31.56 -50.54 -31.74
C GLU A 1099 31.93 -50.10 -30.30
N GLN A 1100 33.20 -49.82 -30.02
CA GLN A 1100 33.65 -49.40 -28.67
C GLN A 1100 33.37 -47.92 -28.40
N GLY A 1101 33.42 -47.08 -29.44
CA GLY A 1101 33.05 -45.66 -29.35
C GLY A 1101 31.55 -45.46 -29.14
N GLU A 1102 30.72 -46.33 -29.72
CA GLU A 1102 29.27 -46.26 -29.60
C GLU A 1102 28.77 -46.69 -28.21
N ALA A 1103 29.43 -47.68 -27.59
CA ALA A 1103 29.16 -48.10 -26.22
C ALA A 1103 29.49 -46.98 -25.21
N LEU A 1104 30.62 -46.30 -25.37
CA LEU A 1104 31.03 -45.17 -24.52
C LEU A 1104 30.08 -43.96 -24.68
N HIS A 1105 29.62 -43.70 -25.91
CA HIS A 1105 28.69 -42.60 -26.22
C HIS A 1105 27.27 -42.84 -25.65
N LYS A 1106 26.77 -44.09 -25.71
CA LYS A 1106 25.47 -44.49 -25.11
C LYS A 1106 25.48 -44.52 -23.57
N LEU A 1107 26.64 -44.75 -22.94
CA LEU A 1107 26.78 -44.79 -21.48
C LEU A 1107 26.85 -43.40 -20.82
N MET A 1108 27.28 -42.37 -21.55
CA MET A 1108 27.44 -41.01 -21.01
C MET A 1108 26.25 -40.07 -21.26
N THR A 1109 25.28 -40.50 -22.06
CA THR A 1109 24.12 -39.68 -22.47
C THR A 1109 23.15 -39.27 -21.33
N PRO A 1110 22.97 -40.02 -20.22
CA PRO A 1110 21.97 -39.65 -19.20
C PRO A 1110 22.42 -38.64 -18.13
N TYR A 1111 23.72 -38.32 -17.99
CA TYR A 1111 24.23 -37.64 -16.78
C TYR A 1111 24.66 -36.20 -17.03
N ASN A 1112 23.69 -35.30 -17.06
CA ASN A 1112 23.91 -33.86 -17.15
C ASN A 1112 24.02 -33.26 -15.72
N THR A 1113 25.21 -33.18 -15.14
CA THR A 1113 25.46 -32.27 -14.00
C THR A 1113 26.86 -31.65 -13.98
N LYS A 1114 26.84 -30.32 -13.83
CA LYS A 1114 27.90 -29.32 -13.99
C LYS A 1114 29.10 -29.43 -13.03
N HIS A 1115 30.28 -29.23 -13.61
CA HIS A 1115 31.44 -28.48 -13.07
C HIS A 1115 32.31 -29.00 -11.91
N VAL A 1116 31.90 -29.98 -11.10
CA VAL A 1116 32.79 -30.45 -9.99
C VAL A 1116 33.67 -31.64 -10.39
N LEU A 1117 33.27 -32.47 -11.36
CA LEU A 1117 33.94 -33.74 -11.68
C LEU A 1117 35.15 -33.60 -12.62
N GLN A 1118 35.29 -32.48 -13.33
CA GLN A 1118 36.28 -32.38 -14.40
C GLN A 1118 37.73 -32.29 -13.90
N LYS A 1119 37.94 -31.72 -12.70
CA LYS A 1119 39.27 -31.56 -12.09
C LYS A 1119 39.80 -32.84 -11.42
N GLU A 1120 38.91 -33.81 -11.10
CA GLU A 1120 39.29 -35.10 -10.48
C GLU A 1120 39.46 -36.24 -11.53
N ILE A 1121 38.85 -36.13 -12.71
CA ILE A 1121 38.85 -37.19 -13.75
C ILE A 1121 40.00 -37.01 -14.77
N GLU A 1122 40.51 -35.79 -14.94
CA GLU A 1122 41.57 -35.46 -15.91
C GLU A 1122 42.88 -36.26 -15.75
N PRO A 1123 43.39 -36.53 -14.53
CA PRO A 1123 44.60 -37.35 -14.35
C PRO A 1123 44.41 -38.82 -14.72
N LEU A 1124 43.22 -39.38 -14.44
CA LEU A 1124 42.86 -40.77 -14.71
C LEU A 1124 42.67 -41.05 -16.21
N LEU A 1125 42.11 -40.09 -16.95
CA LEU A 1125 42.02 -40.15 -18.41
C LEU A 1125 43.39 -40.15 -19.09
N GLN A 1126 44.40 -39.54 -18.46
CA GLN A 1126 45.77 -39.48 -18.98
C GLN A 1126 46.52 -40.81 -18.78
N GLU A 1127 46.22 -41.57 -17.72
CA GLU A 1127 46.79 -42.91 -17.47
C GLU A 1127 46.17 -44.00 -18.36
N ILE A 1128 44.87 -43.91 -18.67
CA ILE A 1128 44.15 -44.84 -19.56
C ILE A 1128 44.75 -44.84 -20.98
N SER A 1129 45.33 -43.71 -21.42
CA SER A 1129 46.03 -43.62 -22.71
C SER A 1129 47.31 -44.46 -22.80
N GLY A 1130 47.85 -44.93 -21.66
CA GLY A 1130 49.07 -45.73 -21.58
C GLY A 1130 48.90 -47.25 -21.73
N PHE A 1131 47.67 -47.78 -21.70
CA PHE A 1131 47.37 -49.22 -21.61
C PHE A 1131 46.77 -49.83 -22.89
N ALA A 1132 47.06 -49.26 -24.06
CA ALA A 1132 46.62 -49.81 -25.34
C ALA A 1132 47.08 -51.28 -25.51
N GLY A 1133 46.14 -52.24 -25.43
CA GLY A 1133 46.36 -53.64 -25.79
C GLY A 1133 45.98 -54.74 -24.77
N GLN A 1134 45.42 -54.42 -23.60
CA GLN A 1134 45.00 -55.45 -22.63
C GLN A 1134 43.52 -55.30 -22.20
N GLN A 1135 42.63 -56.08 -22.82
CA GLN A 1135 41.17 -55.95 -22.74
C GLN A 1135 40.59 -56.15 -21.33
N GLN A 1136 41.20 -57.01 -20.50
CA GLN A 1136 40.68 -57.36 -19.18
C GLN A 1136 41.05 -56.33 -18.08
N GLU A 1137 42.17 -55.62 -18.23
CA GLU A 1137 42.54 -54.50 -17.37
C GLU A 1137 41.76 -53.22 -17.73
N LEU A 1138 41.44 -53.03 -19.01
CA LEU A 1138 40.58 -51.94 -19.50
C LEU A 1138 39.14 -52.07 -18.96
N GLU A 1139 38.56 -53.29 -18.96
CA GLU A 1139 37.23 -53.55 -18.38
C GLU A 1139 37.20 -53.33 -16.86
N THR A 1140 38.28 -53.68 -16.16
CA THR A 1140 38.41 -53.45 -14.71
C THR A 1140 38.50 -51.95 -14.39
N GLN A 1141 39.25 -51.17 -15.17
CA GLN A 1141 39.35 -49.72 -14.96
C GLN A 1141 38.10 -48.95 -15.40
N ILE A 1142 37.39 -49.42 -16.44
CA ILE A 1142 36.06 -48.89 -16.81
C ILE A 1142 35.05 -49.18 -15.69
N SER A 1143 35.09 -50.37 -15.07
CA SER A 1143 34.25 -50.69 -13.91
C SER A 1143 34.56 -49.81 -12.70
N MET A 1144 35.83 -49.48 -12.45
CA MET A 1144 36.25 -48.52 -11.41
C MET A 1144 35.78 -47.09 -11.71
N LEU A 1145 35.81 -46.66 -12.97
CA LEU A 1145 35.32 -45.35 -13.40
C LEU A 1145 33.79 -45.23 -13.25
N MET A 1146 33.05 -46.31 -13.54
CA MET A 1146 31.60 -46.38 -13.39
C MET A 1146 31.16 -46.31 -11.92
N ASP A 1147 31.93 -46.87 -10.99
CA ASP A 1147 31.61 -46.84 -9.55
C ASP A 1147 31.95 -45.49 -8.89
N LEU A 1148 32.85 -44.69 -9.48
CA LEU A 1148 33.24 -43.35 -9.03
C LEU A 1148 32.23 -42.25 -9.45
N VAL A 1149 31.46 -42.50 -10.51
CA VAL A 1149 30.43 -41.58 -11.04
C VAL A 1149 29.11 -41.68 -10.26
N ALA A 1150 28.99 -42.64 -9.33
CA ALA A 1150 27.84 -42.74 -8.43
C ALA A 1150 27.78 -41.55 -7.44
N ARG A 1151 26.64 -40.84 -7.39
CA ARG A 1151 26.42 -39.73 -6.45
C ARG A 1151 26.50 -40.22 -4.99
N TYR A 1152 27.14 -39.44 -4.12
CA TYR A 1152 27.14 -39.70 -2.68
C TYR A 1152 25.76 -39.40 -2.09
N ALA A 1153 25.19 -40.38 -1.39
CA ALA A 1153 23.90 -40.23 -0.73
C ALA A 1153 24.04 -39.70 0.70
N ARG A 1154 25.20 -39.89 1.34
CA ARG A 1154 25.43 -39.50 2.74
C ARG A 1154 26.87 -39.12 3.01
N ILE A 1155 27.08 -38.04 3.77
CA ILE A 1155 28.40 -37.55 4.19
C ILE A 1155 28.47 -37.53 5.72
N VAL A 1156 29.53 -38.09 6.30
CA VAL A 1156 29.79 -38.11 7.74
C VAL A 1156 31.06 -37.33 8.03
N ARG A 1157 30.97 -36.29 8.87
CA ARG A 1157 32.12 -35.49 9.32
C ARG A 1157 32.46 -35.86 10.76
N SER A 1158 33.74 -36.07 11.06
CA SER A 1158 34.20 -36.48 12.38
C SER A 1158 35.56 -35.85 12.71
N LEU A 1159 36.00 -36.00 13.97
CA LEU A 1159 37.30 -35.49 14.47
C LEU A 1159 37.44 -33.96 14.30
N LYS A 1160 36.59 -33.20 14.99
CA LYS A 1160 36.63 -31.73 14.99
C LYS A 1160 37.76 -31.22 15.89
N ASP A 1161 38.63 -30.37 15.36
CA ASP A 1161 39.74 -29.78 16.11
C ASP A 1161 39.34 -28.54 16.93
N GLU A 1162 40.31 -27.94 17.63
CA GLU A 1162 40.12 -26.78 18.53
C GLU A 1162 39.72 -25.49 17.80
N HIS A 1163 39.99 -25.38 16.49
CA HIS A 1163 39.54 -24.27 15.65
C HIS A 1163 38.24 -24.59 14.90
N GLY A 1164 37.62 -25.73 15.23
CA GLY A 1164 36.33 -26.15 14.69
C GLY A 1164 36.39 -26.81 13.31
N ILE A 1165 37.57 -27.20 12.82
CA ILE A 1165 37.76 -27.86 11.53
C ILE A 1165 37.62 -29.37 11.70
N PHE A 1166 36.77 -30.01 10.89
CA PHE A 1166 36.66 -31.47 10.86
C PHE A 1166 37.81 -32.07 10.06
N THR A 1167 38.69 -32.82 10.72
CA THR A 1167 39.87 -33.39 10.06
C THR A 1167 39.56 -34.67 9.31
N SER A 1168 38.39 -35.29 9.51
CA SER A 1168 37.96 -36.48 8.74
C SER A 1168 36.55 -36.34 8.17
N VAL A 1169 36.41 -36.61 6.87
CA VAL A 1169 35.13 -36.58 6.14
C VAL A 1169 34.97 -37.86 5.33
N GLN A 1170 33.86 -38.58 5.52
CA GLN A 1170 33.54 -39.82 4.83
C GLN A 1170 32.29 -39.66 3.96
N TYR A 1171 32.30 -40.25 2.77
CA TYR A 1171 31.24 -40.18 1.75
C TYR A 1171 30.74 -41.60 1.46
N PHE A 1172 29.43 -41.80 1.47
CA PHE A 1172 28.77 -43.10 1.30
C PHE A 1172 27.85 -43.11 0.07
N ARG A 1173 27.73 -44.28 -0.57
CA ARG A 1173 26.79 -44.58 -1.66
C ARG A 1173 25.34 -44.65 -1.16
N GLU A 1174 24.39 -44.67 -2.08
CA GLU A 1174 22.93 -44.82 -1.82
C GLU A 1174 22.58 -46.13 -1.10
N GLY A 1175 23.38 -47.19 -1.27
CA GLY A 1175 23.28 -48.45 -0.52
C GLY A 1175 23.99 -48.47 0.85
N GLY A 1176 24.57 -47.35 1.30
CA GLY A 1176 25.19 -47.23 2.63
C GLY A 1176 26.65 -47.69 2.74
N THR A 1177 27.28 -48.18 1.67
CA THR A 1177 28.71 -48.54 1.64
C THR A 1177 29.62 -47.33 1.42
N LEU A 1178 30.83 -47.37 1.98
CA LEU A 1178 31.78 -46.26 1.94
C LEU A 1178 32.35 -46.09 0.52
N LEU A 1179 32.29 -44.87 -0.02
CA LEU A 1179 32.78 -44.51 -1.35
C LEU A 1179 34.14 -43.81 -1.27
N LYS A 1180 34.25 -42.81 -0.39
CA LYS A 1180 35.46 -41.98 -0.22
C LYS A 1180 35.65 -41.62 1.24
N SER A 1181 36.89 -41.51 1.71
CA SER A 1181 37.23 -40.86 2.97
C SER A 1181 38.34 -39.84 2.74
N SER A 1182 38.23 -38.68 3.37
CA SER A 1182 39.16 -37.56 3.27
C SER A 1182 39.70 -37.25 4.66
N LEU A 1183 41.02 -37.19 4.79
CA LEU A 1183 41.72 -36.96 6.06
C LEU A 1183 42.70 -35.79 5.92
N LEU A 1184 42.53 -34.76 6.75
CA LEU A 1184 43.49 -33.67 6.90
C LEU A 1184 44.57 -34.06 7.91
N SER A 1185 45.83 -33.89 7.52
CA SER A 1185 47.00 -34.20 8.34
C SER A 1185 48.18 -33.29 7.98
N GLY A 1186 49.25 -33.31 8.79
CA GLY A 1186 50.39 -32.41 8.63
C GLY A 1186 50.06 -30.95 8.96
N GLY A 1187 51.07 -30.13 9.23
CA GLY A 1187 50.88 -28.73 9.67
C GLY A 1187 50.25 -28.60 11.06
N THR A 1188 49.68 -27.43 11.33
CA THR A 1188 48.97 -27.12 12.58
C THR A 1188 47.72 -26.33 12.27
N SER A 1189 46.59 -26.73 12.87
CA SER A 1189 45.30 -26.05 12.73
C SER A 1189 45.44 -24.53 12.92
N PRO A 1190 44.82 -23.69 12.07
CA PRO A 1190 43.89 -24.05 10.99
C PRO A 1190 44.55 -24.42 9.64
N ARG A 1191 45.88 -24.46 9.57
CA ARG A 1191 46.65 -24.65 8.32
C ARG A 1191 47.26 -26.05 8.25
N TYR A 1192 46.42 -27.01 7.87
CA TYR A 1192 46.87 -28.38 7.59
C TYR A 1192 47.64 -28.41 6.28
N THR A 1193 48.76 -29.10 6.21
CA THR A 1193 49.58 -29.11 4.98
C THR A 1193 49.18 -30.20 3.99
N THR A 1194 48.41 -31.19 4.43
CA THR A 1194 48.16 -32.40 3.64
C THR A 1194 46.71 -32.85 3.74
N ARG A 1195 46.11 -33.22 2.60
CA ARG A 1195 44.81 -33.90 2.52
C ARG A 1195 44.96 -35.23 1.80
N THR A 1196 44.59 -36.32 2.47
CA THR A 1196 44.59 -37.66 1.87
C THR A 1196 43.16 -38.11 1.61
N ASP A 1197 42.84 -38.39 0.35
CA ASP A 1197 41.57 -38.93 -0.12
C ASP A 1197 41.74 -40.41 -0.49
N THR A 1198 41.01 -41.29 0.21
CA THR A 1198 40.96 -42.74 -0.04
C THR A 1198 39.61 -43.12 -0.63
N TYR A 1199 39.62 -43.87 -1.73
CA TYR A 1199 38.43 -44.35 -2.44
C TYR A 1199 38.29 -45.87 -2.30
N TYR A 1200 37.06 -46.34 -2.15
CA TYR A 1200 36.73 -47.74 -1.86
C TYR A 1200 35.74 -48.29 -2.89
N ASN A 1201 35.79 -49.58 -3.23
CA ASN A 1201 34.82 -50.24 -4.13
C ASN A 1201 33.52 -50.62 -3.38
N GLN A 1202 32.53 -51.17 -4.07
CA GLN A 1202 31.26 -51.59 -3.44
C GLN A 1202 31.42 -52.65 -2.34
N GLU A 1203 32.51 -53.44 -2.37
CA GLU A 1203 32.84 -54.46 -1.37
C GLU A 1203 33.59 -53.88 -0.15
N GLY A 1204 33.94 -52.59 -0.18
CA GLY A 1204 34.65 -51.88 0.90
C GLY A 1204 36.17 -51.99 0.84
N ASN A 1205 36.74 -52.51 -0.25
CA ASN A 1205 38.19 -52.58 -0.47
C ASN A 1205 38.72 -51.25 -1.01
N ILE A 1206 39.92 -50.83 -0.57
CA ILE A 1206 40.57 -49.62 -1.10
C ILE A 1206 40.96 -49.86 -2.54
N ILE A 1207 40.55 -48.96 -3.42
CA ILE A 1207 40.90 -48.99 -4.85
C ILE A 1207 41.92 -47.92 -5.20
N TYR A 1208 41.88 -46.77 -4.52
CA TYR A 1208 42.72 -45.63 -4.90
C TYR A 1208 42.95 -44.66 -3.74
N ASN A 1209 44.15 -44.05 -3.68
CA ASN A 1209 44.53 -43.06 -2.67
C ASN A 1209 45.18 -41.87 -3.35
N VAL A 1210 44.76 -40.65 -3.00
CA VAL A 1210 45.36 -39.40 -3.45
C VAL A 1210 45.76 -38.57 -2.25
N GLU A 1211 47.04 -38.25 -2.15
CA GLU A 1211 47.54 -37.30 -1.18
C GLU A 1211 47.81 -35.97 -1.89
N ARG A 1212 47.28 -34.88 -1.34
CA ARG A 1212 47.43 -33.54 -1.88
C ARG A 1212 48.06 -32.61 -0.88
N THR A 1213 48.89 -31.70 -1.37
CA THR A 1213 49.56 -30.68 -0.55
C THR A 1213 48.74 -29.39 -0.58
N LEU A 1214 48.42 -28.85 0.60
CA LEU A 1214 47.66 -27.63 0.77
C LEU A 1214 48.61 -26.44 0.95
N ILE A 1215 48.49 -25.43 0.08
CA ILE A 1215 49.35 -24.27 0.05
C ILE A 1215 48.54 -23.02 0.44
N TYR A 1216 49.08 -22.26 1.39
CA TYR A 1216 48.46 -21.05 1.93
C TYR A 1216 49.30 -19.83 1.60
N ASP A 1217 48.65 -18.68 1.42
CA ASP A 1217 49.34 -17.40 1.30
C ASP A 1217 49.79 -16.85 2.67
N SER A 1218 50.36 -15.64 2.66
CA SER A 1218 50.85 -14.96 3.87
C SER A 1218 49.73 -14.64 4.85
N ASP A 1219 48.51 -14.42 4.36
CA ASP A 1219 47.35 -14.04 5.17
C ASP A 1219 46.68 -15.28 5.78
N GLY A 1220 46.97 -16.46 5.21
CA GLY A 1220 46.52 -17.76 5.69
C GLY A 1220 45.35 -18.34 4.94
N ASP A 1221 45.04 -17.77 3.79
CA ASP A 1221 44.03 -18.30 2.90
C ASP A 1221 44.66 -19.37 2.02
N MET A 1222 43.94 -20.49 1.86
CA MET A 1222 44.40 -21.58 0.99
C MET A 1222 44.29 -21.11 -0.46
N ILE A 1223 45.43 -21.02 -1.14
CA ILE A 1223 45.52 -20.50 -2.50
C ILE A 1223 45.69 -21.60 -3.55
N ALA A 1224 46.21 -22.76 -3.15
CA ALA A 1224 46.38 -23.89 -4.05
C ALA A 1224 46.31 -25.23 -3.32
N GLU A 1225 45.92 -26.25 -4.07
CA GLU A 1225 45.98 -27.64 -3.69
C GLU A 1225 46.58 -28.40 -4.87
N GLU A 1226 47.71 -29.05 -4.62
CA GLU A 1226 48.53 -29.77 -5.62
C GLU A 1226 48.51 -31.27 -5.40
#